data_AF-A0A948W4Y7-F1
#
_entry.id   AF-A0A948W4Y7-F1
#
_cell.length_a   1.000
_cell.length_b   1.000
_cell.length_c   1.000
_cell.angle_alpha   90.00
_cell.angle_beta   90.00
_cell.angle_gamma   90.00
#
_symmetry.space_group_name_H-M   'P 1'
#
loop_
_entity.id
_entity.type
_entity.pdbx_description
1 polymer ?
#
loop_
_entity_poly.entity_id
_entity_poly.type
_entity_poly.pdbx_seq_one_letter_code
_entity_poly.pdbx_strand_id
1 'polypeptide(L)'
;MKRRVWLTACFIVLCLSQIQCLLIPSDQESGSRAPNQNPHVRITGGVFNSDPEGVDYRVNLKWHGWDDDGVVTAFEWAIDDTTLERAWHTTTDFGNLFSFQATVHDVADSSFYDWHRFFIRSIDNEFARSPIDSRYFNARTIAPKTRITFPVFSPAQFILRRPRSFNIKWEGEDLDSSQPERTPVAYDYKLVKFNITNDVDQLIEDLITNENVFLDTLQYGDKTAWIRIPSDITTLRLSELPLGDLYIFGIRAIDEAGAIEPSLDIGQNFFPFEVTAEECQPIVTMRENRLGRHVFPSEGETWNVEVPSNTDLRFTWTGDAAFCGSLPGNVNYGLDLEDPGDENDNAPNGIGGWIGWGLWEEVQTPFSFPDRDDGKTHNFYLKMMDQSNNPRSERFCWVAIKVVAFPMNKTALIVDDATPRPYMFGTDPVHDAFRDRVLRSVYQFLEPGEEPGIFNMFRTNEGGFNPESMPLELVAAYKMIIWNTFFFGTSSSGLNDNEFERHILTSYIGAGGRLYLYGSSPIGCLAGDNFNYGGDGLCPDVPGADEPAWDDESFIWTFLHLTNCVTGTSGTGQQIDGWVGSKSVHPLYPDLDLNTSVWNPWRPRVGDGLPVGGTVWFEVYKNSRSIAIQPEPGMDTLYVLKTFNYQGVQSRLEGYPITLRYQSTPEDSALGIDQGRVFLQMFPFFPCHEGPATEAATKAITWVMTGRDE
;
A
#
# COMPACT_ATOMS: atom_id res chain seq x y z
N MET A 1 -44.21 34.34 56.12
CA MET A 1 -44.09 35.77 56.50
C MET A 1 -42.71 36.18 57.03
N LYS A 2 -41.88 35.27 57.61
CA LYS A 2 -40.53 35.61 58.13
C LYS A 2 -39.39 35.74 57.09
N ARG A 3 -39.56 35.25 55.85
CA ARG A 3 -38.53 35.36 54.78
C ARG A 3 -38.52 36.68 54.01
N ARG A 4 -39.62 37.46 54.03
CA ARG A 4 -39.68 38.77 53.34
C ARG A 4 -39.02 39.91 54.15
N VAL A 5 -38.86 39.74 55.47
CA VAL A 5 -38.22 40.76 56.33
C VAL A 5 -36.69 40.74 56.21
N TRP A 6 -36.08 39.58 55.93
CA TRP A 6 -34.62 39.46 55.78
C TRP A 6 -34.08 39.98 54.44
N LEU A 7 -34.82 39.79 53.34
CA LEU A 7 -34.42 40.30 52.02
C LEU A 7 -34.47 41.83 51.94
N THR A 8 -35.43 42.47 52.59
CA THR A 8 -35.50 43.94 52.65
C THR A 8 -34.37 44.53 53.52
N ALA A 9 -33.96 43.83 54.60
CA ALA A 9 -32.84 44.26 55.44
C ALA A 9 -31.49 44.16 54.71
N CYS A 10 -31.23 43.09 53.96
CA CYS A 10 -29.99 42.97 53.18
C CYS A 10 -29.92 43.96 52.02
N PHE A 11 -31.04 44.28 51.36
CA PHE A 11 -31.06 45.29 50.30
C PHE A 11 -30.81 46.70 50.83
N ILE A 12 -31.32 47.03 52.03
CA ILE A 12 -31.04 48.32 52.68
C ILE A 12 -29.57 48.42 53.12
N VAL A 13 -28.95 47.33 53.58
CA VAL A 13 -27.52 47.33 53.95
C VAL A 13 -26.60 47.43 52.72
N LEU A 14 -26.94 46.76 51.60
CA LEU A 14 -26.19 46.89 50.34
C LEU A 14 -26.40 48.25 49.66
N CYS A 15 -27.61 48.82 49.72
CA CYS A 15 -27.83 50.19 49.25
C CYS A 15 -27.15 51.23 50.15
N LEU A 16 -27.08 51.02 51.47
CA LEU A 16 -26.35 51.92 52.37
C LEU A 16 -24.82 51.78 52.24
N SER A 17 -24.29 50.59 51.91
CA SER A 17 -22.86 50.43 51.63
C SER A 17 -22.45 50.99 50.26
N GLN A 18 -23.37 51.07 49.29
CA GLN A 18 -23.12 51.74 48.01
C GLN A 18 -23.26 53.28 48.10
N ILE A 19 -24.08 53.79 49.02
CA ILE A 19 -24.20 55.24 49.27
C ILE A 19 -22.99 55.79 50.06
N GLN A 20 -22.29 54.97 50.86
CA GLN A 20 -21.08 55.42 51.56
C GLN A 20 -19.82 55.50 50.68
N CYS A 21 -19.80 54.91 49.49
CA CYS A 21 -18.71 55.11 48.52
C CYS A 21 -18.98 56.26 47.53
N LEU A 22 -20.16 56.89 47.57
CA LEU A 22 -20.54 58.01 46.68
C LEU A 22 -20.63 59.37 47.40
N LEU A 23 -20.18 59.43 48.66
CA LEU A 23 -20.13 60.65 49.47
C LEU A 23 -18.74 60.84 50.11
N ILE A 24 -17.68 60.66 49.33
CA ILE A 24 -16.43 61.40 49.61
C ILE A 24 -16.72 62.84 49.17
N PRO A 25 -16.64 63.84 50.07
CA PRO A 25 -16.83 65.24 49.71
C PRO A 25 -15.83 65.62 48.61
N SER A 26 -16.33 66.16 47.50
CA SER A 26 -15.51 66.62 46.36
C SER A 26 -14.61 67.81 46.67
N ASP A 27 -14.61 68.33 47.89
CA ASP A 27 -14.00 69.61 48.19
C ASP A 27 -13.43 69.61 49.61
N GLN A 28 -12.31 68.90 49.83
CA GLN A 28 -11.27 69.33 50.79
C GLN A 28 -9.97 68.49 50.75
N GLU A 29 -9.51 68.08 49.56
CA GLU A 29 -8.07 67.86 49.40
C GLU A 29 -7.38 69.23 49.32
N SER A 30 -7.10 69.83 50.48
CA SER A 30 -6.24 71.01 50.58
C SER A 30 -4.78 70.56 50.47
N GLY A 31 -4.35 70.28 49.24
CA GLY A 31 -2.96 70.06 48.86
C GLY A 31 -2.77 70.57 47.43
N SER A 32 -1.64 71.21 47.13
CA SER A 32 -1.28 71.51 45.74
C SER A 32 -1.04 70.19 45.01
N ARG A 33 -1.79 69.91 43.93
CA ARG A 33 -1.51 68.78 43.04
C ARG A 33 -0.02 68.81 42.67
N ALA A 34 0.71 67.75 43.00
CA ALA A 34 2.09 67.62 42.56
C ALA A 34 2.11 67.64 41.02
N PRO A 35 3.10 68.27 40.38
CA PRO A 35 3.27 68.15 38.94
C PRO A 35 3.43 66.68 38.54
N ASN A 36 2.66 66.24 37.54
CA ASN A 36 2.72 64.88 37.01
C ASN A 36 4.15 64.50 36.62
N GLN A 37 4.62 63.35 37.07
CA GLN A 37 5.88 62.76 36.65
C GLN A 37 5.65 61.86 35.44
N ASN A 38 6.68 61.65 34.62
CA ASN A 38 6.55 60.70 33.51
C ASN A 38 6.59 59.28 34.08
N PRO A 39 5.78 58.35 33.55
CA PRO A 39 5.85 56.97 33.98
C PRO A 39 7.16 56.32 33.51
N HIS A 40 7.39 55.09 33.95
CA HIS A 40 8.52 54.26 33.57
C HIS A 40 8.06 52.98 32.85
N VAL A 41 8.94 52.42 32.03
CA VAL A 41 8.74 51.10 31.43
C VAL A 41 10.07 50.36 31.37
N ARG A 42 10.01 49.03 31.46
CA ARG A 42 11.14 48.16 31.23
C ARG A 42 10.71 46.85 30.57
N ILE A 43 11.46 46.42 29.58
CA ILE A 43 11.34 45.08 28.99
C ILE A 43 11.99 44.09 29.96
N THR A 44 11.16 43.19 30.49
CA THR A 44 11.47 42.26 31.58
C THR A 44 11.62 40.81 31.14
N GLY A 45 11.25 40.46 29.90
CA GLY A 45 11.42 39.12 29.36
C GLY A 45 11.37 39.09 27.83
N GLY A 46 11.81 37.98 27.24
CA GLY A 46 12.02 37.81 25.80
C GLY A 46 13.50 37.74 25.48
N VAL A 47 13.97 38.51 24.51
CA VAL A 47 15.38 38.50 24.07
C VAL A 47 16.30 39.13 25.11
N PHE A 48 17.37 38.41 25.47
CA PHE A 48 18.38 38.87 26.41
C PHE A 48 19.64 39.35 25.66
N ASN A 49 19.90 40.66 25.72
CA ASN A 49 21.03 41.34 25.05
C ASN A 49 21.07 41.14 23.52
N SER A 50 22.00 41.85 22.85
CA SER A 50 22.27 41.67 21.42
C SER A 50 22.92 40.30 21.23
N ASP A 51 22.13 39.25 21.12
CA ASP A 51 22.60 37.89 20.88
C ASP A 51 23.03 37.73 19.41
N PRO A 52 24.33 37.60 19.11
CA PRO A 52 24.79 37.37 17.74
C PRO A 52 24.39 35.99 17.20
N GLU A 53 24.08 35.03 18.08
CA GLU A 53 23.57 33.70 17.70
C GLU A 53 22.09 33.72 17.32
N GLY A 54 21.41 34.87 17.50
CA GLY A 54 20.03 35.10 17.14
C GLY A 54 19.01 34.39 18.04
N VAL A 55 17.74 34.71 17.83
CA VAL A 55 16.59 34.13 18.52
C VAL A 55 15.56 33.67 17.51
N ASP A 56 14.68 32.75 17.91
CA ASP A 56 13.51 32.35 17.12
C ASP A 56 12.73 33.59 16.62
N TYR A 57 12.26 33.57 15.37
CA TYR A 57 11.50 34.65 14.77
C TYR A 57 10.20 34.95 15.53
N ARG A 58 9.69 34.02 16.37
CA ARG A 58 8.57 34.21 17.29
C ARG A 58 9.07 34.54 18.68
N VAL A 59 9.13 35.83 18.99
CA VAL A 59 9.64 36.31 20.27
C VAL A 59 8.50 36.70 21.21
N ASN A 60 8.44 36.05 22.37
CA ASN A 60 7.55 36.45 23.47
C ASN A 60 8.20 37.56 24.30
N LEU A 61 7.87 38.82 23.99
CA LEU A 61 8.38 39.98 24.70
C LEU A 61 7.45 40.32 25.88
N LYS A 62 8.06 40.56 27.05
CA LYS A 62 7.34 40.95 28.28
C LYS A 62 7.88 42.25 28.81
N TRP A 63 7.01 43.07 29.37
CA TRP A 63 7.36 44.37 29.94
C TRP A 63 6.59 44.67 31.21
N HIS A 64 7.13 45.62 31.96
CA HIS A 64 6.50 46.15 33.15
C HIS A 64 6.62 47.67 33.14
N GLY A 65 5.53 48.36 33.46
CA GLY A 65 5.52 49.80 33.67
C GLY A 65 5.06 50.13 35.08
N TRP A 66 5.60 51.20 35.62
CA TRP A 66 5.19 51.77 36.90
C TRP A 66 5.21 53.29 36.79
N ASP A 67 4.47 53.93 37.66
CA ASP A 67 4.38 55.39 37.73
C ASP A 67 4.46 55.78 39.21
N ASP A 68 5.29 56.78 39.53
CA ASP A 68 5.66 57.08 40.92
C ASP A 68 4.58 57.93 41.62
N ASP A 69 3.79 58.68 40.86
CA ASP A 69 2.70 59.54 41.33
C ASP A 69 1.32 59.21 40.73
N GLY A 70 1.23 58.16 39.91
CA GLY A 70 0.00 57.75 39.24
C GLY A 70 -0.09 56.26 38.92
N VAL A 71 -0.81 55.94 37.85
CA VAL A 71 -0.95 54.57 37.33
C VAL A 71 -0.70 54.54 35.83
N VAL A 72 0.05 53.53 35.37
CA VAL A 72 0.18 53.24 33.94
C VAL A 72 -1.17 52.75 33.41
N THR A 73 -1.73 53.48 32.45
CA THR A 73 -3.03 53.15 31.84
C THR A 73 -2.89 52.38 30.54
N ALA A 74 -1.76 52.53 29.82
CA ALA A 74 -1.49 51.82 28.59
C ALA A 74 0.01 51.73 28.29
N PHE A 75 0.35 50.92 27.29
CA PHE A 75 1.66 50.83 26.66
C PHE A 75 1.53 51.14 25.18
N GLU A 76 2.56 51.73 24.59
CA GLU A 76 2.72 51.84 23.15
C GLU A 76 3.98 51.10 22.75
N TRP A 77 3.88 50.22 21.75
CA TRP A 77 5.02 49.50 21.18
C TRP A 77 5.17 49.78 19.68
N ALA A 78 6.40 49.66 19.18
CA ALA A 78 6.73 49.80 17.76
C ALA A 78 7.87 48.85 17.39
N ILE A 79 7.94 48.45 16.12
CA ILE A 79 8.97 47.56 15.56
C ILE A 79 9.67 48.31 14.44
N ASP A 80 11.00 48.40 14.51
CA ASP A 80 11.95 48.97 13.54
C ASP A 80 11.79 50.47 13.21
N ASP A 81 10.60 51.05 13.33
CA ASP A 81 10.32 52.47 13.08
C ASP A 81 9.62 53.12 14.27
N THR A 82 10.23 54.17 14.82
CA THR A 82 9.60 55.04 15.84
C THR A 82 9.39 56.47 15.34
N THR A 83 9.71 56.76 14.08
CA THR A 83 9.74 58.13 13.52
C THR A 83 8.35 58.65 13.16
N LEU A 84 7.40 57.74 12.91
CA LEU A 84 6.02 58.06 12.57
C LEU A 84 5.09 57.70 13.73
N GLU A 85 4.18 58.59 14.12
CA GLU A 85 3.23 58.29 15.22
C GLU A 85 2.36 57.06 14.92
N ARG A 86 2.07 56.81 13.63
CA ARG A 86 1.32 55.62 13.18
C ARG A 86 2.06 54.28 13.35
N ALA A 87 3.36 54.31 13.66
CA ALA A 87 4.14 53.09 13.92
C ALA A 87 3.94 52.57 15.34
N TRP A 88 3.36 53.39 16.23
CA TRP A 88 3.06 52.99 17.60
C TRP A 88 1.70 52.31 17.70
N HIS A 89 1.69 51.16 18.36
CA HIS A 89 0.50 50.35 18.62
C HIS A 89 0.22 50.38 20.13
N THR A 90 -1.00 50.76 20.51
CA THR A 90 -1.42 50.84 21.91
C THR A 90 -1.94 49.49 22.42
N THR A 91 -1.55 49.10 23.63
CA THR A 91 -2.04 47.90 24.33
C THR A 91 -2.10 48.13 25.85
N THR A 92 -2.91 47.35 26.55
CA THR A 92 -2.92 47.28 28.02
C THR A 92 -2.22 46.03 28.56
N ASP A 93 -1.78 45.13 27.67
CA ASP A 93 -1.13 43.88 28.05
C ASP A 93 0.30 44.11 28.54
N PHE A 94 0.83 43.16 29.30
CA PHE A 94 2.19 43.19 29.85
C PHE A 94 3.19 42.33 29.06
N GLY A 95 2.75 41.80 27.92
CA GLY A 95 3.58 41.00 27.03
C GLY A 95 2.79 40.51 25.84
N ASN A 96 3.47 40.19 24.75
CA ASN A 96 2.87 39.64 23.55
C ASN A 96 3.87 38.77 22.79
N LEU A 97 3.35 37.81 22.02
CA LEU A 97 4.12 37.05 21.05
C LEU A 97 4.15 37.82 19.73
N PHE A 98 5.33 38.12 19.24
CA PHE A 98 5.53 38.82 17.97
C PHE A 98 6.25 37.89 16.99
N SER A 99 5.81 37.89 15.74
CA SER A 99 6.53 37.25 14.63
C SER A 99 7.32 38.33 13.88
N PHE A 100 8.64 38.13 13.81
CA PHE A 100 9.56 38.99 13.08
C PHE A 100 9.86 38.37 11.71
N GLN A 101 10.24 39.20 10.75
CA GLN A 101 10.69 38.69 9.47
C GLN A 101 12.08 38.07 9.64
N ALA A 102 12.44 37.14 8.77
CA ALA A 102 13.80 36.60 8.67
C ALA A 102 14.03 36.20 7.21
N THR A 103 14.55 37.13 6.43
CA THR A 103 14.60 37.04 4.96
C THR A 103 16.00 37.03 4.38
N VAL A 104 17.03 37.33 5.17
CA VAL A 104 18.44 37.25 4.74
C VAL A 104 18.96 35.83 4.94
N HIS A 105 19.28 35.15 3.84
CA HIS A 105 19.84 33.80 3.86
C HIS A 105 21.26 33.78 4.43
N ASP A 106 21.49 32.96 5.46
CA ASP A 106 22.79 32.59 5.98
C ASP A 106 23.29 31.31 5.28
N VAL A 107 24.20 31.48 4.33
CA VAL A 107 24.75 30.39 3.50
C VAL A 107 25.50 29.34 4.35
N ALA A 108 25.99 29.69 5.54
CA ALA A 108 26.76 28.76 6.37
C ALA A 108 25.90 27.64 6.97
N ASP A 109 24.70 27.98 7.44
CA ASP A 109 23.83 27.08 8.20
C ASP A 109 22.45 26.86 7.55
N SER A 110 22.26 27.34 6.32
CA SER A 110 20.98 27.29 5.57
C SER A 110 19.78 27.86 6.33
N SER A 111 20.05 28.77 7.26
CA SER A 111 19.05 29.47 8.06
C SER A 111 18.82 30.87 7.50
N PHE A 112 17.75 31.52 7.93
CA PHE A 112 17.47 32.90 7.54
C PHE A 112 17.43 33.77 8.77
N TYR A 113 17.81 35.05 8.61
CA TYR A 113 17.82 36.00 9.69
C TYR A 113 17.44 37.41 9.26
N ASP A 114 17.06 38.25 10.22
CA ASP A 114 16.94 39.70 10.07
C ASP A 114 17.13 40.40 11.42
N TRP A 115 17.73 41.59 11.36
CA TRP A 115 17.94 42.41 12.56
C TRP A 115 16.73 43.31 12.83
N HIS A 116 16.18 43.20 14.04
CA HIS A 116 15.03 43.97 14.47
C HIS A 116 15.31 44.76 15.74
N ARG A 117 14.55 45.85 15.90
CA ARG A 117 14.49 46.63 17.13
C ARG A 117 13.05 46.79 17.59
N PHE A 118 12.79 46.26 18.78
CA PHE A 118 11.52 46.48 19.49
C PHE A 118 11.64 47.69 20.41
N PHE A 119 10.63 48.55 20.39
CA PHE A 119 10.53 49.74 21.22
C PHE A 119 9.25 49.72 22.03
N ILE A 120 9.31 50.23 23.27
CA ILE A 120 8.13 50.37 24.12
C ILE A 120 8.21 51.61 25.01
N ARG A 121 7.05 52.23 25.25
CA ARG A 121 6.84 53.29 26.24
C ARG A 121 5.52 53.07 27.00
N SER A 122 5.44 53.49 28.25
CA SER A 122 4.21 53.49 29.03
C SER A 122 3.52 54.86 28.97
N ILE A 123 2.19 54.85 29.14
CA ILE A 123 1.33 56.03 29.24
C ILE A 123 0.64 56.01 30.60
N ASP A 124 0.71 57.10 31.35
CA ASP A 124 0.04 57.24 32.65
C ASP A 124 -1.44 57.69 32.54
N ASN A 125 -2.07 58.00 33.66
CA ASN A 125 -3.44 58.52 33.73
C ASN A 125 -3.58 60.02 33.42
N GLU A 126 -2.49 60.71 33.11
CA GLU A 126 -2.44 62.11 32.64
C GLU A 126 -1.93 62.23 31.19
N PHE A 127 -1.80 61.10 30.49
CA PHE A 127 -1.29 60.97 29.13
C PHE A 127 0.19 61.35 28.94
N ALA A 128 0.97 61.42 30.02
CA ALA A 128 2.42 61.55 29.89
C ALA A 128 3.04 60.20 29.51
N ARG A 129 4.16 60.27 28.78
CA ARG A 129 4.83 59.11 28.19
C ARG A 129 6.18 58.91 28.83
N SER A 130 6.52 57.65 29.10
CA SER A 130 7.85 57.30 29.57
C SER A 130 8.92 57.56 28.51
N PRO A 131 10.20 57.70 28.90
CA PRO A 131 11.30 57.39 27.99
C PRO A 131 11.13 55.99 27.38
N ILE A 132 11.61 55.80 26.16
CA ILE A 132 11.50 54.54 25.43
C ILE A 132 12.50 53.53 25.99
N ASP A 133 12.05 52.31 26.32
CA ASP A 133 12.93 51.14 26.44
C ASP A 133 12.95 50.38 25.10
N SER A 134 14.07 49.75 24.77
CA SER A 134 14.20 49.02 23.50
C SER A 134 15.11 47.80 23.60
N ARG A 135 14.89 46.83 22.72
CA ARG A 135 15.76 45.66 22.53
C ARG A 135 16.09 45.50 21.07
N TYR A 136 17.36 45.22 20.79
CA TYR A 136 17.87 44.94 19.46
C TYR A 136 18.34 43.50 19.42
N PHE A 137 17.91 42.75 18.41
CA PHE A 137 18.17 41.32 18.30
C PHE A 137 18.09 40.85 16.85
N ASN A 138 18.61 39.66 16.61
CA ASN A 138 18.59 39.01 15.32
C ASN A 138 17.54 37.88 15.34
N ALA A 139 16.45 38.02 14.58
CA ALA A 139 15.44 36.97 14.42
C ALA A 139 15.97 35.89 13.47
N ARG A 140 15.64 34.61 13.70
CA ARG A 140 16.07 33.47 12.89
C ARG A 140 14.94 32.50 12.63
N THR A 141 14.99 31.86 11.47
CA THR A 141 14.07 30.81 11.02
C THR A 141 14.81 29.77 10.17
N ILE A 142 14.22 28.59 9.99
CA ILE A 142 14.70 27.56 9.07
C ILE A 142 13.87 27.62 7.80
N ALA A 143 14.52 27.71 6.64
CA ALA A 143 13.76 27.72 5.40
C ALA A 143 12.95 26.42 5.21
N PRO A 144 11.73 26.53 4.69
CA PRO A 144 10.92 25.37 4.39
C PRO A 144 11.49 24.61 3.19
N LYS A 145 10.99 23.40 2.97
CA LYS A 145 11.35 22.55 1.83
C LYS A 145 10.11 22.16 1.04
N THR A 146 10.24 22.04 -0.26
CA THR A 146 9.20 21.53 -1.16
C THR A 146 9.68 20.24 -1.81
N ARG A 147 8.73 19.32 -2.06
CA ARG A 147 8.95 18.12 -2.84
C ARG A 147 7.78 17.89 -3.79
N ILE A 148 8.07 17.85 -5.08
CA ILE A 148 7.14 17.45 -6.12
C ILE A 148 6.93 15.94 -5.99
N THR A 149 5.70 15.54 -5.70
CA THR A 149 5.28 14.16 -5.52
C THR A 149 4.68 13.58 -6.81
N PHE A 150 4.34 14.44 -7.77
CA PHE A 150 3.77 14.04 -9.04
C PHE A 150 4.11 15.06 -10.14
N PRO A 151 4.54 14.64 -11.35
CA PRO A 151 4.81 13.25 -11.75
C PRO A 151 6.02 12.65 -11.01
N VAL A 152 6.14 11.32 -11.00
CA VAL A 152 7.30 10.63 -10.40
C VAL A 152 8.52 10.79 -11.31
N PHE A 153 9.66 11.17 -10.72
CA PHE A 153 10.93 11.36 -11.43
C PHE A 153 11.80 10.13 -11.30
N SER A 154 12.38 9.68 -12.42
CA SER A 154 13.51 8.76 -12.41
C SER A 154 14.80 9.57 -12.60
N PRO A 155 15.83 9.39 -11.75
CA PRO A 155 17.13 10.03 -11.93
C PRO A 155 17.78 9.74 -13.29
N ALA A 156 17.35 8.68 -13.99
CA ALA A 156 17.84 8.32 -15.32
C ALA A 156 17.26 9.21 -16.44
N GLN A 157 16.20 9.98 -16.19
CA GLN A 157 15.55 10.83 -17.19
C GLN A 157 15.71 12.30 -16.79
N PHE A 158 16.64 12.99 -17.43
CA PHE A 158 16.89 14.40 -17.15
C PHE A 158 15.77 15.30 -17.66
N ILE A 159 15.32 15.11 -18.91
CA ILE A 159 14.18 15.83 -19.51
C ILE A 159 13.00 14.87 -19.60
N LEU A 160 11.90 15.21 -18.94
CA LEU A 160 10.68 14.42 -19.01
C LEU A 160 9.90 14.71 -20.29
N ARG A 161 9.28 13.70 -20.87
CA ARG A 161 8.31 13.90 -21.95
C ARG A 161 6.90 13.98 -21.37
N ARG A 162 6.17 15.05 -21.69
CA ARG A 162 4.85 15.30 -21.12
C ARG A 162 3.83 15.68 -22.19
N PRO A 163 2.56 15.28 -22.04
CA PRO A 163 1.51 15.70 -22.94
C PRO A 163 1.25 17.21 -22.79
N ARG A 164 0.44 17.77 -23.70
CA ARG A 164 0.07 19.20 -23.70
C ARG A 164 -0.62 19.67 -22.41
N SER A 165 -1.21 18.74 -21.66
CA SER A 165 -1.92 19.00 -20.41
C SER A 165 -1.60 17.91 -19.40
N PHE A 166 -1.10 18.29 -18.23
CA PHE A 166 -0.73 17.34 -17.16
C PHE A 166 -0.77 18.03 -15.80
N ASN A 167 -0.79 17.25 -14.72
CA ASN A 167 -0.79 17.77 -13.35
C ASN A 167 0.61 17.73 -12.75
N ILE A 168 0.84 18.66 -11.83
CA ILE A 168 1.98 18.68 -10.93
C ILE A 168 1.41 18.73 -9.52
N LYS A 169 1.88 17.84 -8.64
CA LYS A 169 1.54 17.85 -7.21
C LYS A 169 2.81 17.95 -6.39
N TRP A 170 2.74 18.62 -5.26
CA TRP A 170 3.86 18.77 -4.34
C TRP A 170 3.39 18.77 -2.89
N GLU A 171 4.34 18.58 -2.00
CA GLU A 171 4.20 18.71 -0.56
C GLU A 171 5.28 19.68 -0.06
N GLY A 172 5.02 20.33 1.07
CA GLY A 172 5.95 21.24 1.70
C GLY A 172 6.06 20.99 3.19
N GLU A 173 7.26 21.20 3.74
CA GLU A 173 7.59 21.03 5.15
C GLU A 173 8.30 22.29 5.67
N ASP A 174 7.83 22.80 6.80
CA ASP A 174 8.37 23.93 7.54
C ASP A 174 8.66 23.46 8.99
N LEU A 175 9.93 23.23 9.29
CA LEU A 175 10.38 22.52 10.50
C LEU A 175 10.13 23.30 11.79
N ASP A 176 10.11 24.63 11.72
CA ASP A 176 9.91 25.57 12.83
C ASP A 176 8.63 26.40 12.70
N SER A 177 7.71 25.95 11.83
CA SER A 177 6.33 26.42 11.76
C SER A 177 5.64 26.48 13.12
N SER A 178 4.70 27.42 13.28
CA SER A 178 3.82 27.44 14.43
C SER A 178 2.69 26.41 14.37
N GLN A 179 2.41 25.88 13.17
CA GLN A 179 1.35 24.92 12.94
C GLN A 179 1.79 23.50 13.34
N PRO A 180 0.91 22.69 13.96
CA PRO A 180 1.23 21.30 14.28
C PRO A 180 1.60 20.45 13.07
N GLU A 181 1.00 20.75 11.92
CA GLU A 181 1.20 20.06 10.64
C GLU A 181 2.55 20.39 9.98
N ARG A 182 3.28 21.39 10.48
CA ARG A 182 4.57 21.85 9.93
C ARG A 182 4.50 22.19 8.44
N THR A 183 3.41 22.86 8.04
CA THR A 183 3.20 23.25 6.65
C THR A 183 3.68 24.68 6.38
N PRO A 184 4.27 24.97 5.21
CA PRO A 184 4.57 26.33 4.78
C PRO A 184 3.33 27.21 4.72
N VAL A 185 3.49 28.54 4.73
CA VAL A 185 2.36 29.49 4.62
C VAL A 185 1.99 29.82 3.18
N ALA A 186 2.90 29.63 2.24
CA ALA A 186 2.68 29.84 0.81
C ALA A 186 3.70 29.08 -0.03
N TYR A 187 3.42 29.00 -1.34
CA TYR A 187 4.39 28.56 -2.34
C TYR A 187 4.55 29.64 -3.41
N ASP A 188 5.73 29.70 -4.01
CA ASP A 188 5.99 30.41 -5.24
C ASP A 188 6.28 29.38 -6.34
N TYR A 189 5.61 29.47 -7.49
CA TYR A 189 5.92 28.62 -8.64
C TYR A 189 6.31 29.44 -9.87
N LYS A 190 7.07 28.82 -10.78
CA LYS A 190 7.51 29.42 -12.04
C LYS A 190 7.55 28.38 -13.15
N LEU A 191 7.10 28.77 -14.34
CA LEU A 191 7.17 27.96 -15.56
C LEU A 191 7.90 28.77 -16.62
N VAL A 192 9.03 28.26 -17.11
CA VAL A 192 9.89 28.98 -18.05
C VAL A 192 10.08 28.16 -19.32
N LYS A 193 9.74 28.74 -20.46
CA LYS A 193 10.06 28.15 -21.77
C LYS A 193 11.54 28.38 -22.09
N PHE A 194 12.23 27.37 -22.58
CA PHE A 194 13.61 27.50 -23.04
C PHE A 194 13.80 26.83 -24.41
N ASN A 195 14.83 27.27 -25.15
CA ASN A 195 15.21 26.66 -26.43
C ASN A 195 16.59 26.02 -26.27
N ILE A 196 16.73 24.75 -26.66
CA ILE A 196 18.05 24.10 -26.75
C ILE A 196 18.67 24.58 -28.06
N THR A 197 19.46 25.65 -28.00
CA THR A 197 20.08 26.16 -29.22
C THR A 197 21.38 25.49 -29.60
N ASN A 198 22.19 24.89 -28.71
CA ASN A 198 23.44 24.23 -29.15
C ASN A 198 24.07 23.10 -28.31
N ASP A 199 23.67 22.79 -27.06
CA ASP A 199 24.17 21.59 -26.38
C ASP A 199 23.28 21.23 -25.17
N VAL A 200 22.71 20.02 -25.17
CA VAL A 200 21.90 19.52 -24.04
C VAL A 200 22.78 19.25 -22.84
N ASP A 201 24.01 18.79 -23.06
CA ASP A 201 24.94 18.44 -21.99
C ASP A 201 25.43 19.69 -21.25
N GLN A 202 25.63 20.80 -21.96
CA GLN A 202 25.97 22.08 -21.34
C GLN A 202 24.79 22.65 -20.53
N LEU A 203 23.55 22.50 -21.02
CA LEU A 203 22.37 22.90 -20.25
C LEU A 203 22.23 22.05 -18.98
N ILE A 204 22.48 20.74 -19.08
CA ILE A 204 22.50 19.82 -17.94
C ILE A 204 23.57 20.26 -16.93
N GLU A 205 24.78 20.53 -17.40
CA GLU A 205 25.88 20.99 -16.56
C GLU A 205 25.53 22.33 -15.89
N ASP A 206 24.96 23.28 -16.62
CA ASP A 206 24.56 24.59 -16.08
C ASP A 206 23.44 24.45 -15.04
N LEU A 207 22.47 23.54 -15.25
CA LEU A 207 21.38 23.26 -14.32
C LEU A 207 21.84 22.52 -13.05
N ILE A 208 22.87 21.68 -13.16
CA ILE A 208 23.43 20.94 -12.02
C ILE A 208 24.41 21.81 -11.23
N THR A 209 25.19 22.66 -11.90
CA THR A 209 26.32 23.40 -11.28
C THR A 209 25.94 24.79 -10.79
N ASN A 210 24.91 25.43 -11.36
CA ASN A 210 24.48 26.77 -10.97
C ASN A 210 23.12 26.71 -10.25
N GLU A 211 23.14 26.22 -9.01
CA GLU A 211 21.99 26.27 -8.09
C GLU A 211 21.32 27.67 -8.18
N ASN A 212 20.01 27.68 -8.50
CA ASN A 212 19.13 28.85 -8.61
C ASN A 212 19.34 29.86 -9.75
N VAL A 213 20.55 29.98 -10.33
CA VAL A 213 20.83 31.05 -11.32
C VAL A 213 19.89 30.94 -12.52
N PHE A 214 19.54 29.73 -12.96
CA PHE A 214 18.75 29.53 -14.17
C PHE A 214 17.30 30.04 -14.04
N LEU A 215 16.60 29.71 -12.95
CA LEU A 215 15.20 30.15 -12.77
C LEU A 215 15.08 31.63 -12.40
N ASP A 216 16.08 32.23 -11.75
CA ASP A 216 16.07 33.66 -11.44
C ASP A 216 16.60 34.55 -12.58
N THR A 217 17.42 34.03 -13.49
CA THR A 217 17.98 34.80 -14.63
C THR A 217 17.27 34.60 -15.97
N LEU A 218 16.53 33.51 -16.16
CA LEU A 218 15.82 33.29 -17.43
C LEU A 218 14.64 34.26 -17.61
N GLN A 219 14.80 35.14 -18.61
CA GLN A 219 13.77 36.06 -19.09
C GLN A 219 13.17 35.53 -20.40
N TYR A 220 12.18 34.63 -20.33
CA TYR A 220 11.49 34.18 -21.55
C TYR A 220 9.98 33.95 -21.31
N GLY A 221 9.15 34.88 -21.82
CA GLY A 221 7.68 34.86 -21.74
C GLY A 221 7.05 35.90 -20.78
N ASP A 222 5.73 36.09 -20.88
CA ASP A 222 4.95 37.16 -20.19
C ASP A 222 4.83 36.98 -18.65
N LYS A 223 5.40 35.90 -18.08
CA LYS A 223 5.42 35.63 -16.63
C LYS A 223 6.87 35.58 -16.14
N THR A 224 7.50 36.74 -16.12
CA THR A 224 8.91 36.91 -15.70
C THR A 224 9.11 36.70 -14.19
N ALA A 225 8.05 36.83 -13.39
CA ALA A 225 8.08 36.72 -11.93
C ALA A 225 7.57 35.36 -11.44
N TRP A 226 8.09 34.93 -10.29
CA TRP A 226 7.50 33.87 -9.47
C TRP A 226 6.05 34.21 -9.12
N ILE A 227 5.16 33.23 -9.18
CA ILE A 227 3.74 33.38 -8.91
C ILE A 227 3.45 32.79 -7.53
N ARG A 228 3.02 33.66 -6.61
CA ARG A 228 2.64 33.25 -5.26
C ARG A 228 1.26 32.61 -5.25
N ILE A 229 1.16 31.47 -4.56
CA ILE A 229 -0.07 30.75 -4.30
C ILE A 229 -0.20 30.42 -2.80
N PRO A 230 -1.42 30.36 -2.26
CA PRO A 230 -1.68 29.90 -0.90
C PRO A 230 -1.16 28.48 -0.62
N SER A 231 -0.88 28.16 0.65
CA SER A 231 -0.36 26.85 1.06
C SER A 231 -1.34 25.68 0.93
N ASP A 232 -2.65 25.94 0.87
CA ASP A 232 -3.67 24.92 0.62
C ASP A 232 -3.74 24.48 -0.85
N ILE A 233 -3.04 25.19 -1.75
CA ILE A 233 -2.86 24.78 -3.14
C ILE A 233 -1.58 23.96 -3.26
N THR A 234 -1.75 22.65 -3.43
CA THR A 234 -0.65 21.67 -3.60
C THR A 234 -0.69 20.96 -4.96
N THR A 235 -1.53 21.43 -5.87
CA THR A 235 -1.69 20.86 -7.21
C THR A 235 -1.84 21.97 -8.25
N LEU A 236 -1.10 21.87 -9.35
CA LEU A 236 -1.20 22.75 -10.52
C LEU A 236 -1.44 21.91 -11.77
N ARG A 237 -2.47 22.28 -12.54
CA ARG A 237 -2.69 21.73 -13.89
C ARG A 237 -2.07 22.67 -14.92
N LEU A 238 -1.13 22.15 -15.70
CA LEU A 238 -0.69 22.80 -16.93
C LEU A 238 -1.59 22.35 -18.08
N SER A 239 -1.93 23.24 -19.01
CA SER A 239 -2.87 22.93 -20.09
C SER A 239 -2.51 23.63 -21.39
N GLU A 240 -2.83 22.96 -22.49
CA GLU A 240 -2.71 23.47 -23.86
C GLU A 240 -1.29 23.88 -24.29
N LEU A 241 -0.25 23.35 -23.63
CA LEU A 241 1.13 23.70 -23.95
C LEU A 241 1.45 23.38 -25.44
N PRO A 242 2.25 24.23 -26.13
CA PRO A 242 2.61 23.99 -27.53
C PRO A 242 3.52 22.78 -27.69
N LEU A 243 3.28 21.98 -28.74
CA LEU A 243 4.08 20.80 -29.05
C LEU A 243 5.53 21.15 -29.43
N GLY A 244 6.47 20.33 -28.98
CA GLY A 244 7.91 20.48 -29.22
C GLY A 244 8.60 21.56 -28.38
N ASP A 245 7.85 22.29 -27.55
CA ASP A 245 8.42 23.27 -26.65
C ASP A 245 9.01 22.59 -25.41
N LEU A 246 10.09 23.17 -24.90
CA LEU A 246 10.74 22.76 -23.66
C LEU A 246 10.49 23.78 -22.56
N TYR A 247 10.22 23.26 -21.36
CA TYR A 247 9.89 24.04 -20.19
C TYR A 247 10.66 23.58 -18.96
N ILE A 248 10.91 24.50 -18.04
CA ILE A 248 11.33 24.20 -16.67
C ILE A 248 10.17 24.62 -15.76
N PHE A 249 9.71 23.69 -14.93
CA PHE A 249 8.83 24.00 -13.81
C PHE A 249 9.65 24.04 -12.53
N GLY A 250 9.49 25.08 -11.72
CA GLY A 250 10.07 25.18 -10.39
C GLY A 250 9.02 25.64 -9.39
N ILE A 251 9.15 25.17 -8.16
CA ILE A 251 8.33 25.57 -7.02
C ILE A 251 9.20 25.70 -5.78
N ARG A 252 8.85 26.61 -4.88
CA ARG A 252 9.57 26.84 -3.63
C ARG A 252 8.61 27.24 -2.51
N ALA A 253 8.86 26.77 -1.31
CA ALA A 253 8.02 27.04 -0.14
C ALA A 253 8.43 28.36 0.55
N ILE A 254 7.50 28.93 1.31
CA ILE A 254 7.69 30.15 2.10
C ILE A 254 7.14 29.91 3.51
N ASP A 255 7.90 30.29 4.53
CA ASP A 255 7.52 30.15 5.95
C ASP A 255 6.80 31.39 6.51
N GLU A 256 6.40 31.30 7.79
CA GLU A 256 5.75 32.38 8.53
C GLU A 256 6.63 33.64 8.70
N ALA A 257 7.95 33.50 8.66
CA ALA A 257 8.92 34.58 8.81
C ALA A 257 9.31 35.24 7.47
N GLY A 258 8.83 34.70 6.35
CA GLY A 258 9.13 35.18 5.00
C GLY A 258 10.39 34.58 4.38
N ALA A 259 11.04 33.60 5.02
CA ALA A 259 12.11 32.85 4.40
C ALA A 259 11.56 32.06 3.22
N ILE A 260 12.32 32.08 2.13
CA ILE A 260 11.99 31.40 0.89
C ILE A 260 12.99 30.25 0.74
N GLU A 261 12.50 29.06 0.43
CA GLU A 261 13.34 27.89 0.17
C GLU A 261 14.50 28.26 -0.79
N PRO A 262 15.76 28.17 -0.32
CA PRO A 262 16.89 28.78 -0.99
C PRO A 262 17.47 27.94 -2.11
N SER A 263 17.28 26.62 -2.11
CA SER A 263 17.84 25.72 -3.14
C SER A 263 16.74 25.20 -4.05
N LEU A 264 17.05 25.13 -5.34
CA LEU A 264 16.25 24.40 -6.32
C LEU A 264 17.04 23.16 -6.73
N ASP A 265 16.48 22.00 -6.40
CA ASP A 265 17.06 20.68 -6.57
C ASP A 265 16.25 19.88 -7.62
N ILE A 266 16.95 19.34 -8.63
CA ILE A 266 16.30 18.67 -9.76
C ILE A 266 15.61 17.38 -9.29
N GLY A 267 14.35 17.20 -9.70
CA GLY A 267 13.52 16.06 -9.29
C GLY A 267 13.00 16.17 -7.85
N GLN A 268 13.37 17.22 -7.10
CA GLN A 268 12.79 17.55 -5.82
C GLN A 268 11.80 18.70 -5.97
N ASN A 269 12.25 19.90 -6.30
CA ASN A 269 11.39 21.09 -6.34
C ASN A 269 11.47 21.84 -7.69
N PHE A 270 12.25 21.34 -8.64
CA PHE A 270 12.15 21.73 -10.04
C PHE A 270 12.45 20.57 -11.01
N PHE A 271 11.98 20.67 -12.25
CA PHE A 271 12.32 19.72 -13.32
C PHE A 271 12.14 20.32 -14.72
N PRO A 272 12.96 19.93 -15.71
CA PRO A 272 12.73 20.24 -17.11
C PRO A 272 11.85 19.18 -17.79
N PHE A 273 11.06 19.61 -18.77
CA PHE A 273 10.23 18.72 -19.58
C PHE A 273 10.04 19.23 -21.02
N GLU A 274 9.85 18.30 -21.94
CA GLU A 274 9.47 18.51 -23.34
C GLU A 274 7.98 18.21 -23.51
N VAL A 275 7.27 19.08 -24.23
CA VAL A 275 5.88 18.84 -24.60
C VAL A 275 5.81 18.00 -25.85
N THR A 276 5.42 16.73 -25.71
CA THR A 276 5.34 15.79 -26.83
C THR A 276 3.91 15.64 -27.33
N ALA A 277 3.79 15.13 -28.55
CA ALA A 277 2.50 14.71 -29.12
C ALA A 277 2.06 13.33 -28.60
N GLU A 278 2.91 12.66 -27.82
CA GLU A 278 2.58 11.39 -27.19
C GLU A 278 1.43 11.62 -26.22
N GLU A 279 0.28 11.04 -26.56
CA GLU A 279 -0.89 11.09 -25.70
C GLU A 279 -0.72 10.09 -24.57
N CYS A 280 -1.18 10.51 -23.39
CA CYS A 280 -1.07 9.67 -22.22
C CYS A 280 -2.13 8.59 -22.26
N GLN A 281 -1.74 7.36 -22.58
CA GLN A 281 -2.63 6.22 -22.46
C GLN A 281 -2.42 5.55 -21.11
N PRO A 282 -3.41 5.56 -20.20
CA PRO A 282 -3.28 4.91 -18.90
C PRO A 282 -2.84 3.45 -19.04
N ILE A 283 -1.99 2.99 -18.13
CA ILE A 283 -1.76 1.57 -17.91
C ILE A 283 -2.97 1.07 -17.14
N VAL A 284 -3.76 0.19 -17.75
CA VAL A 284 -4.95 -0.35 -17.10
C VAL A 284 -4.59 -1.67 -16.47
N THR A 285 -4.85 -1.80 -15.18
CA THR A 285 -4.81 -3.08 -14.49
C THR A 285 -6.23 -3.52 -14.26
N MET A 286 -6.58 -4.70 -14.76
CA MET A 286 -7.89 -5.28 -14.61
C MET A 286 -7.81 -6.54 -13.76
N ARG A 287 -8.85 -6.80 -12.99
CA ARG A 287 -8.90 -7.85 -11.98
C ARG A 287 -10.26 -8.52 -11.98
N GLU A 288 -10.28 -9.83 -11.81
CA GLU A 288 -11.47 -10.65 -11.59
C GLU A 288 -11.09 -11.73 -10.59
N ASN A 289 -11.83 -11.87 -9.49
CA ASN A 289 -11.42 -12.65 -8.32
C ASN A 289 -11.10 -14.13 -8.63
N ARG A 290 -11.67 -14.70 -9.70
CA ARG A 290 -11.45 -16.09 -10.11
C ARG A 290 -10.45 -16.23 -11.25
N LEU A 291 -10.14 -15.14 -11.96
CA LEU A 291 -9.25 -15.14 -13.13
C LEU A 291 -7.92 -14.45 -12.87
N GLY A 292 -7.80 -13.77 -11.73
CA GLY A 292 -6.61 -13.05 -11.31
C GLY A 292 -6.57 -11.63 -11.86
N ARG A 293 -5.35 -11.18 -12.12
CA ARG A 293 -5.04 -9.80 -12.52
C ARG A 293 -4.24 -9.77 -13.82
N HIS A 294 -4.60 -8.85 -14.70
CA HIS A 294 -3.84 -8.58 -15.92
C HIS A 294 -3.57 -7.09 -16.08
N VAL A 295 -2.34 -6.75 -16.47
CA VAL A 295 -1.91 -5.37 -16.74
C VAL A 295 -1.84 -5.21 -18.24
N PHE A 296 -2.50 -4.18 -18.79
CA PHE A 296 -2.43 -3.78 -20.19
C PHE A 296 -1.44 -2.61 -20.37
N PRO A 297 -0.14 -2.88 -20.55
CA PRO A 297 0.87 -1.85 -20.76
C PRO A 297 0.78 -1.16 -22.13
N SER A 298 0.19 -1.82 -23.13
CA SER A 298 0.11 -1.33 -24.52
C SER A 298 -1.21 -1.70 -25.19
N GLU A 299 -1.53 -1.03 -26.31
CA GLU A 299 -2.71 -1.36 -27.12
C GLU A 299 -2.56 -2.70 -27.84
N GLY A 300 -3.70 -3.36 -28.08
CA GLY A 300 -3.79 -4.58 -28.89
C GLY A 300 -3.46 -5.87 -28.13
N GLU A 301 -3.09 -5.77 -26.85
CA GLU A 301 -2.95 -6.94 -25.99
C GLU A 301 -4.33 -7.53 -25.65
N THR A 302 -4.39 -8.87 -25.63
CA THR A 302 -5.60 -9.62 -25.31
C THR A 302 -5.34 -10.50 -24.10
N TRP A 303 -6.13 -10.30 -23.05
CA TRP A 303 -6.14 -11.22 -21.92
C TRP A 303 -7.04 -12.42 -22.26
N ASN A 304 -6.42 -13.57 -22.51
CA ASN A 304 -7.14 -14.80 -22.81
C ASN A 304 -7.40 -15.57 -21.52
N VAL A 305 -8.66 -15.80 -21.20
CA VAL A 305 -9.09 -16.48 -19.97
C VAL A 305 -10.09 -17.58 -20.30
N GLU A 306 -10.07 -18.66 -19.51
CA GLU A 306 -11.10 -19.70 -19.54
C GLU A 306 -11.95 -19.57 -18.27
N VAL A 307 -13.28 -19.63 -18.42
CA VAL A 307 -14.22 -19.46 -17.29
C VAL A 307 -15.20 -20.63 -17.21
N PRO A 308 -15.56 -21.10 -16.00
CA PRO A 308 -16.65 -22.04 -15.85
C PRO A 308 -17.99 -21.42 -16.28
N SER A 309 -18.84 -22.21 -16.94
CA SER A 309 -20.23 -21.83 -17.18
C SER A 309 -20.97 -21.58 -15.86
N ASN A 310 -21.98 -20.71 -15.92
CA ASN A 310 -22.81 -20.25 -14.80
C ASN A 310 -22.02 -19.62 -13.64
N THR A 311 -20.80 -19.16 -13.90
CA THR A 311 -20.04 -18.33 -12.98
C THR A 311 -20.37 -16.87 -13.21
N ASP A 312 -20.74 -16.18 -12.13
CA ASP A 312 -20.87 -14.72 -12.15
C ASP A 312 -19.46 -14.10 -12.19
N LEU A 313 -19.21 -13.30 -13.22
CA LEU A 313 -17.96 -12.56 -13.41
C LEU A 313 -18.16 -11.10 -13.04
N ARG A 314 -17.21 -10.56 -12.28
CA ARG A 314 -17.18 -9.15 -11.89
C ARG A 314 -15.79 -8.57 -12.11
N PHE A 315 -15.55 -8.10 -13.33
CA PHE A 315 -14.32 -7.36 -13.62
C PHE A 315 -14.29 -6.04 -12.87
N THR A 316 -13.15 -5.76 -12.24
CA THR A 316 -12.77 -4.50 -11.62
C THR A 316 -11.52 -3.98 -12.29
N TRP A 317 -11.27 -2.67 -12.24
CA TRP A 317 -10.10 -2.08 -12.88
C TRP A 317 -9.60 -0.82 -12.20
N THR A 318 -8.31 -0.57 -12.40
CA THR A 318 -7.62 0.65 -11.98
C THR A 318 -6.76 1.15 -13.13
N GLY A 319 -6.67 2.47 -13.29
CA GLY A 319 -5.77 3.07 -14.26
C GLY A 319 -4.60 3.78 -13.61
N ASP A 320 -3.41 3.64 -14.18
CA ASP A 320 -2.24 4.43 -13.84
C ASP A 320 -1.79 5.27 -15.04
N ALA A 321 -1.88 6.58 -14.89
CA ALA A 321 -1.39 7.57 -15.85
C ALA A 321 -0.26 8.43 -15.27
N ALA A 322 0.32 8.02 -14.14
CA ALA A 322 1.34 8.82 -13.45
C ALA A 322 2.62 8.98 -14.27
N PHE A 323 2.97 7.97 -15.08
CA PHE A 323 4.17 8.00 -15.91
C PHE A 323 4.21 9.19 -16.89
N CYS A 324 3.05 9.68 -17.32
CA CYS A 324 2.91 10.83 -18.21
C CYS A 324 2.52 12.13 -17.47
N GLY A 325 2.32 12.07 -16.14
CA GLY A 325 1.80 13.18 -15.35
C GLY A 325 0.29 13.39 -15.45
N SER A 326 -0.49 12.36 -15.77
CA SER A 326 -1.95 12.43 -15.78
C SER A 326 -2.59 11.51 -14.74
N LEU A 327 -3.90 11.63 -14.55
CA LEU A 327 -4.68 10.73 -13.69
C LEU A 327 -5.59 9.88 -14.57
N PRO A 328 -5.99 8.67 -14.15
CA PRO A 328 -7.05 7.93 -14.85
C PRO A 328 -8.33 8.77 -14.91
N GLY A 329 -9.01 8.72 -16.05
CA GLY A 329 -10.24 9.47 -16.33
C GLY A 329 -11.45 8.56 -16.46
N ASN A 330 -12.36 8.94 -17.36
CA ASN A 330 -13.57 8.17 -17.62
C ASN A 330 -13.23 6.80 -18.26
N VAL A 331 -14.08 5.83 -17.96
CA VAL A 331 -14.06 4.47 -18.47
C VAL A 331 -15.35 4.20 -19.24
N ASN A 332 -15.27 3.36 -20.26
CA ASN A 332 -16.42 2.76 -20.95
C ASN A 332 -16.14 1.27 -21.13
N TYR A 333 -17.14 0.41 -21.00
CA TYR A 333 -16.97 -1.03 -21.18
C TYR A 333 -18.17 -1.65 -21.90
N GLY A 334 -17.96 -2.81 -22.51
CA GLY A 334 -18.99 -3.56 -23.22
C GLY A 334 -18.60 -5.04 -23.38
N LEU A 335 -19.60 -5.89 -23.52
CA LEU A 335 -19.51 -7.33 -23.70
C LEU A 335 -20.18 -7.70 -25.02
N ASP A 336 -19.50 -8.52 -25.83
CA ASP A 336 -19.98 -9.03 -27.12
C ASP A 336 -20.48 -7.94 -28.08
N LEU A 337 -19.69 -6.87 -28.22
CA LEU A 337 -19.92 -5.80 -29.17
C LEU A 337 -19.77 -6.30 -30.61
N GLU A 338 -20.69 -5.94 -31.51
CA GLU A 338 -20.58 -6.24 -32.95
C GLU A 338 -19.43 -5.44 -33.59
N ASP A 339 -19.30 -4.16 -33.23
CA ASP A 339 -18.19 -3.29 -33.62
C ASP A 339 -17.68 -2.50 -32.40
N PRO A 340 -16.55 -2.92 -31.79
CA PRO A 340 -15.93 -2.18 -30.68
C PRO A 340 -15.47 -0.76 -31.05
N GLY A 341 -15.41 -0.42 -32.34
CA GLY A 341 -15.13 0.94 -32.81
C GLY A 341 -16.35 1.87 -32.77
N ASP A 342 -17.58 1.34 -32.74
CA ASP A 342 -18.81 2.14 -32.73
C ASP A 342 -19.32 2.37 -31.30
N GLU A 343 -19.05 3.55 -30.74
CA GLU A 343 -19.54 3.94 -29.41
C GLU A 343 -21.00 4.42 -29.39
N ASN A 344 -21.67 4.47 -30.54
CA ASN A 344 -23.09 4.84 -30.59
C ASN A 344 -24.00 3.69 -30.17
N ASP A 345 -23.52 2.45 -30.25
CA ASP A 345 -24.24 1.28 -29.78
C ASP A 345 -24.14 1.20 -28.26
N ASN A 346 -25.21 1.59 -27.57
CA ASN A 346 -25.24 1.70 -26.11
C ASN A 346 -26.25 0.72 -25.50
N ALA A 347 -25.81 -0.02 -24.49
CA ALA A 347 -26.63 -0.96 -23.74
C ALA A 347 -26.55 -0.66 -22.23
N PRO A 348 -27.68 -0.51 -21.50
CA PRO A 348 -27.67 -0.16 -20.08
C PRO A 348 -26.91 -1.13 -19.16
N ASN A 349 -26.72 -2.38 -19.60
CA ASN A 349 -25.99 -3.42 -18.88
C ASN A 349 -24.63 -3.75 -19.53
N GLY A 350 -24.24 -3.02 -20.58
CA GLY A 350 -23.01 -3.27 -21.34
C GLY A 350 -23.04 -4.54 -22.20
N ILE A 351 -24.17 -5.23 -22.38
CA ILE A 351 -24.23 -6.46 -23.20
C ILE A 351 -24.75 -6.11 -24.60
N GLY A 352 -23.94 -6.38 -25.62
CA GLY A 352 -24.23 -6.07 -27.02
C GLY A 352 -24.13 -4.57 -27.35
N GLY A 353 -23.64 -3.74 -26.43
CA GLY A 353 -23.43 -2.31 -26.60
C GLY A 353 -22.60 -1.75 -25.44
N TRP A 354 -22.03 -0.56 -25.60
CA TRP A 354 -21.27 0.14 -24.57
C TRP A 354 -22.17 0.60 -23.41
N ILE A 355 -21.65 0.61 -22.18
CA ILE A 355 -22.40 1.17 -21.03
C ILE A 355 -22.45 2.70 -21.05
N GLY A 356 -21.48 3.33 -21.71
CA GLY A 356 -21.28 4.78 -21.74
C GLY A 356 -20.17 5.25 -20.80
N TRP A 357 -19.54 6.36 -21.16
CA TRP A 357 -18.41 6.93 -20.40
C TRP A 357 -18.81 7.40 -19.00
N GLY A 358 -18.08 6.93 -17.99
CA GLY A 358 -18.26 7.32 -16.59
C GLY A 358 -17.07 6.96 -15.71
N LEU A 359 -17.08 7.36 -14.44
CA LEU A 359 -16.07 6.98 -13.46
C LEU A 359 -16.42 5.62 -12.86
N TRP A 360 -16.37 4.60 -13.70
CA TRP A 360 -16.63 3.21 -13.31
C TRP A 360 -15.34 2.59 -12.77
N GLU A 361 -15.44 1.77 -11.73
CA GLU A 361 -14.32 0.99 -11.17
C GLU A 361 -14.56 -0.52 -11.33
N GLU A 362 -15.78 -0.90 -11.70
CA GLU A 362 -16.21 -2.28 -11.88
C GLU A 362 -17.40 -2.38 -12.84
N VAL A 363 -17.68 -3.61 -13.31
CA VAL A 363 -18.92 -3.92 -14.01
C VAL A 363 -20.13 -3.71 -13.09
N GLN A 364 -21.09 -2.91 -13.56
CA GLN A 364 -22.27 -2.51 -12.78
C GLN A 364 -23.25 -3.65 -12.54
N THR A 365 -23.22 -4.69 -13.37
CA THR A 365 -24.04 -5.89 -13.22
C THR A 365 -23.16 -7.09 -13.58
N PRO A 366 -22.91 -8.01 -12.64
CA PRO A 366 -22.22 -9.26 -12.95
C PRO A 366 -22.94 -10.01 -14.06
N PHE A 367 -22.16 -10.67 -14.92
CA PHE A 367 -22.70 -11.50 -16.00
C PHE A 367 -22.15 -12.92 -15.89
N SER A 368 -22.91 -13.86 -16.42
CA SER A 368 -22.56 -15.28 -16.44
C SER A 368 -22.93 -15.88 -17.79
N PHE A 369 -22.24 -16.96 -18.15
CA PHE A 369 -22.45 -17.65 -19.41
C PHE A 369 -23.09 -19.01 -19.18
N PRO A 370 -24.25 -19.33 -19.76
CA PRO A 370 -24.90 -20.62 -19.57
C PRO A 370 -24.12 -21.77 -20.21
N ASP A 371 -24.38 -23.01 -19.79
CA ASP A 371 -23.75 -24.24 -20.35
C ASP A 371 -23.85 -24.36 -21.88
N ARG A 372 -24.88 -23.78 -22.51
CA ARG A 372 -25.04 -23.77 -23.97
C ARG A 372 -23.97 -22.96 -24.72
N ASP A 373 -23.18 -22.18 -23.98
CA ASP A 373 -22.08 -21.39 -24.50
C ASP A 373 -20.73 -22.10 -24.32
N ASP A 374 -20.73 -23.37 -23.89
CA ASP A 374 -19.54 -24.22 -23.86
C ASP A 374 -18.72 -24.16 -25.17
N GLY A 375 -17.43 -23.93 -25.03
CA GLY A 375 -16.47 -23.76 -26.12
C GLY A 375 -16.59 -22.45 -26.91
N LYS A 376 -17.57 -21.58 -26.61
CA LYS A 376 -17.67 -20.25 -27.22
C LYS A 376 -16.73 -19.27 -26.54
N THR A 377 -16.26 -18.30 -27.31
CA THR A 377 -15.49 -17.17 -26.82
C THR A 377 -16.36 -15.93 -26.86
N HIS A 378 -16.52 -15.30 -25.70
CA HIS A 378 -17.14 -14.00 -25.52
C HIS A 378 -16.05 -12.94 -25.39
N ASN A 379 -16.33 -11.70 -25.77
CA ASN A 379 -15.33 -10.63 -25.73
C ASN A 379 -15.78 -9.51 -24.79
N PHE A 380 -14.99 -9.26 -23.75
CA PHE A 380 -15.17 -8.10 -22.89
C PHE A 380 -14.17 -7.02 -23.30
N TYR A 381 -14.66 -5.81 -23.50
CA TYR A 381 -13.89 -4.65 -23.92
C TYR A 381 -13.97 -3.57 -22.86
N LEU A 382 -12.86 -2.90 -22.62
CA LEU A 382 -12.78 -1.73 -21.77
C LEU A 382 -11.96 -0.65 -22.45
N LYS A 383 -12.45 0.58 -22.38
CA LYS A 383 -11.77 1.79 -22.82
C LYS A 383 -11.57 2.69 -21.62
N MET A 384 -10.36 3.20 -21.42
CA MET A 384 -10.06 4.15 -20.36
C MET A 384 -9.30 5.33 -20.92
N MET A 385 -9.79 6.55 -20.70
CA MET A 385 -9.06 7.77 -20.99
C MET A 385 -8.28 8.24 -19.77
N ASP A 386 -7.34 9.15 -19.96
CA ASP A 386 -6.83 9.94 -18.85
C ASP A 386 -7.85 11.03 -18.44
N GLN A 387 -7.57 11.76 -17.37
CA GLN A 387 -8.42 12.85 -16.87
C GLN A 387 -8.65 14.00 -17.86
N SER A 388 -7.92 14.05 -18.99
CA SER A 388 -8.17 15.03 -20.03
C SER A 388 -9.43 14.71 -20.82
N ASN A 389 -9.93 13.46 -20.74
CA ASN A 389 -11.04 12.94 -21.53
C ASN A 389 -10.84 13.18 -23.04
N ASN A 390 -9.59 13.16 -23.50
CA ASN A 390 -9.25 13.22 -24.91
C ASN A 390 -9.35 11.81 -25.50
N PRO A 391 -10.12 11.57 -26.58
CA PRO A 391 -10.23 10.25 -27.20
C PRO A 391 -8.88 9.63 -27.60
N ARG A 392 -7.85 10.43 -27.78
CA ARG A 392 -6.53 9.91 -28.12
C ARG A 392 -5.67 9.46 -26.91
N SER A 393 -6.11 9.81 -25.70
CA SER A 393 -5.58 9.26 -24.43
C SER A 393 -6.19 7.89 -24.09
N GLU A 394 -7.07 7.38 -24.94
CA GLU A 394 -7.75 6.12 -24.71
C GLU A 394 -6.78 4.95 -24.70
N ARG A 395 -6.89 4.11 -23.68
CA ARG A 395 -6.39 2.75 -23.64
C ARG A 395 -7.53 1.80 -23.96
N PHE A 396 -7.37 0.99 -25.00
CA PHE A 396 -8.27 -0.11 -25.34
C PHE A 396 -7.76 -1.43 -24.76
N CYS A 397 -8.56 -2.06 -23.90
CA CYS A 397 -8.32 -3.34 -23.25
C CYS A 397 -9.30 -4.38 -23.79
N TRP A 398 -8.80 -5.59 -24.05
CA TRP A 398 -9.59 -6.69 -24.60
C TRP A 398 -9.37 -7.98 -23.80
N VAL A 399 -10.46 -8.57 -23.33
CA VAL A 399 -10.50 -9.93 -22.75
C VAL A 399 -11.23 -10.86 -23.69
N ALA A 400 -10.58 -11.96 -24.04
CA ALA A 400 -11.21 -13.08 -24.72
C ALA A 400 -11.57 -14.15 -23.66
N ILE A 401 -12.86 -14.31 -23.41
CA ILE A 401 -13.42 -15.17 -22.37
C ILE A 401 -13.94 -16.45 -23.01
N LYS A 402 -13.21 -17.54 -22.90
CA LYS A 402 -13.66 -18.85 -23.37
C LYS A 402 -14.46 -19.56 -22.29
N VAL A 403 -15.72 -19.86 -22.58
CA VAL A 403 -16.63 -20.52 -21.64
C VAL A 403 -16.40 -22.03 -21.70
N VAL A 404 -16.27 -22.65 -20.54
CA VAL A 404 -16.06 -24.09 -20.37
C VAL A 404 -17.17 -24.63 -19.49
N ALA A 405 -17.97 -25.56 -20.01
CA ALA A 405 -18.95 -26.26 -19.20
C ALA A 405 -18.26 -27.24 -18.25
N PHE A 406 -18.80 -27.39 -17.04
CA PHE A 406 -18.32 -28.31 -16.01
C PHE A 406 -19.25 -29.51 -15.86
N PRO A 407 -19.27 -30.45 -16.82
CA PRO A 407 -20.17 -31.60 -16.75
C PRO A 407 -19.83 -32.54 -15.59
N MET A 408 -18.58 -32.53 -15.09
CA MET A 408 -18.11 -33.40 -14.00
C MET A 408 -18.55 -34.86 -14.19
N ASN A 409 -18.48 -35.36 -15.42
CA ASN A 409 -19.02 -36.66 -15.80
C ASN A 409 -18.03 -37.81 -15.61
N LYS A 410 -16.74 -37.49 -15.45
CA LYS A 410 -15.68 -38.41 -15.05
C LYS A 410 -15.40 -38.29 -13.56
N THR A 411 -14.87 -39.34 -12.97
CA THR A 411 -14.73 -39.46 -11.54
C THR A 411 -13.46 -38.81 -11.02
N ALA A 412 -12.29 -39.13 -11.57
CA ALA A 412 -11.02 -38.66 -11.03
C ALA A 412 -9.96 -38.40 -12.11
N LEU A 413 -9.26 -37.27 -11.99
CA LEU A 413 -8.03 -36.93 -12.71
C LEU A 413 -6.85 -36.98 -11.76
N ILE A 414 -5.84 -37.78 -12.07
CA ILE A 414 -4.56 -37.82 -11.36
C ILE A 414 -3.58 -36.93 -12.13
N VAL A 415 -3.05 -35.92 -11.45
CA VAL A 415 -2.06 -34.99 -12.00
C VAL A 415 -0.71 -35.30 -11.40
N ASP A 416 0.23 -35.66 -12.26
CA ASP A 416 1.61 -35.89 -11.87
C ASP A 416 2.47 -34.68 -12.18
N ASP A 417 2.77 -33.91 -11.14
CA ASP A 417 3.64 -32.74 -11.17
C ASP A 417 5.03 -33.08 -10.57
N ALA A 418 5.41 -34.35 -10.67
CA ALA A 418 6.74 -34.83 -10.37
C ALA A 418 7.68 -34.58 -11.57
N THR A 419 8.75 -33.83 -11.36
CA THR A 419 9.77 -33.69 -12.41
C THR A 419 10.48 -35.03 -12.63
N PRO A 420 10.81 -35.42 -13.87
CA PRO A 420 11.44 -36.72 -14.19
C PRO A 420 12.90 -36.85 -13.72
N ARG A 421 13.37 -35.98 -12.82
CA ARG A 421 14.77 -36.01 -12.39
C ARG A 421 15.04 -37.28 -11.58
N PRO A 422 16.15 -38.00 -11.86
CA PRO A 422 16.64 -39.07 -11.01
C PRO A 422 17.27 -38.47 -9.75
N TYR A 423 16.45 -37.97 -8.83
CA TYR A 423 16.90 -37.61 -7.48
C TYR A 423 16.63 -38.77 -6.52
N MET A 424 16.89 -38.57 -5.22
CA MET A 424 17.06 -39.59 -4.17
C MET A 424 15.95 -40.64 -3.99
N PHE A 425 14.90 -40.60 -4.82
CA PHE A 425 13.66 -41.37 -4.77
C PHE A 425 13.59 -42.51 -5.79
N GLY A 426 14.60 -42.64 -6.65
CA GLY A 426 14.59 -43.61 -7.75
C GLY A 426 14.18 -42.96 -9.06
N THR A 427 13.92 -43.80 -10.06
CA THR A 427 13.46 -43.33 -11.37
C THR A 427 11.99 -42.97 -11.28
N ASP A 428 11.53 -42.04 -12.11
CA ASP A 428 10.12 -41.64 -12.26
C ASP A 428 9.13 -42.85 -12.30
N PRO A 429 9.40 -43.95 -13.03
CA PRO A 429 8.57 -45.16 -12.98
C PRO A 429 8.40 -45.82 -11.59
N VAL A 430 9.37 -45.67 -10.69
CA VAL A 430 9.29 -46.21 -9.32
C VAL A 430 8.35 -45.35 -8.48
N HIS A 431 8.40 -44.04 -8.67
CA HIS A 431 7.52 -43.08 -8.03
C HIS A 431 6.08 -43.23 -8.53
N ASP A 432 5.89 -43.32 -9.86
CA ASP A 432 4.61 -43.65 -10.50
C ASP A 432 4.02 -44.95 -9.94
N ALA A 433 4.82 -46.03 -9.93
CA ALA A 433 4.34 -47.31 -9.44
C ALA A 433 3.94 -47.26 -7.96
N PHE A 434 4.61 -46.43 -7.15
CA PHE A 434 4.23 -46.22 -5.74
C PHE A 434 2.94 -45.41 -5.62
N ARG A 435 2.83 -44.29 -6.35
CA ARG A 435 1.59 -43.49 -6.43
C ARG A 435 0.41 -44.37 -6.83
N ASP A 436 0.57 -45.15 -7.89
CA ASP A 436 -0.47 -46.05 -8.41
C ASP A 436 -0.86 -47.15 -7.41
N ARG A 437 -0.03 -47.46 -6.41
CA ARG A 437 -0.39 -48.37 -5.31
C ARG A 437 -1.12 -47.67 -4.17
N VAL A 438 -0.66 -46.47 -3.80
CA VAL A 438 -1.27 -45.67 -2.73
C VAL A 438 -2.64 -45.13 -3.14
N LEU A 439 -2.80 -44.72 -4.40
CA LEU A 439 -4.05 -44.16 -4.94
C LEU A 439 -5.01 -45.23 -5.50
N ARG A 440 -4.77 -46.53 -5.23
CA ARG A 440 -5.65 -47.61 -5.75
C ARG A 440 -7.10 -47.50 -5.28
N SER A 441 -7.34 -46.82 -4.18
CA SER A 441 -8.69 -46.59 -3.67
C SER A 441 -9.54 -45.73 -4.60
N VAL A 442 -8.94 -44.91 -5.47
CA VAL A 442 -9.68 -44.16 -6.50
C VAL A 442 -10.55 -45.09 -7.35
N TYR A 443 -10.03 -46.28 -7.69
CA TYR A 443 -10.74 -47.28 -8.49
C TYR A 443 -12.04 -47.78 -7.87
N GLN A 444 -12.24 -47.60 -6.55
CA GLN A 444 -13.48 -47.97 -5.88
C GLN A 444 -14.64 -46.99 -6.16
N PHE A 445 -14.31 -45.77 -6.60
CA PHE A 445 -15.27 -44.72 -6.90
C PHE A 445 -15.58 -44.60 -8.40
N LEU A 446 -14.79 -45.24 -9.26
CA LEU A 446 -14.96 -45.22 -10.71
C LEU A 446 -16.22 -46.00 -11.11
N GLU A 447 -16.91 -45.50 -12.13
CA GLU A 447 -17.98 -46.27 -12.75
C GLU A 447 -17.42 -47.55 -13.42
N PRO A 448 -18.22 -48.63 -13.57
CA PRO A 448 -17.74 -49.85 -14.21
C PRO A 448 -17.17 -49.59 -15.62
N GLY A 449 -15.87 -49.85 -15.79
CA GLY A 449 -15.14 -49.65 -17.05
C GLY A 449 -14.59 -48.23 -17.25
N GLU A 450 -14.78 -47.33 -16.30
CA GLU A 450 -14.07 -46.06 -16.24
C GLU A 450 -12.64 -46.27 -15.72
N GLU A 451 -11.69 -45.56 -16.31
CA GLU A 451 -10.32 -45.46 -15.85
C GLU A 451 -10.06 -44.02 -15.38
N PRO A 452 -9.21 -43.80 -14.35
CA PRO A 452 -8.87 -42.45 -13.94
C PRO A 452 -8.13 -41.75 -15.07
N GLY A 453 -8.40 -40.45 -15.24
CA GLY A 453 -7.56 -39.61 -16.09
C GLY A 453 -6.16 -39.50 -15.52
N ILE A 454 -5.16 -39.42 -16.38
CA ILE A 454 -3.77 -39.14 -15.99
C ILE A 454 -3.28 -37.96 -16.81
N PHE A 455 -2.73 -36.94 -16.14
CA PHE A 455 -2.08 -35.82 -16.77
C PHE A 455 -0.68 -35.64 -16.17
N ASN A 456 0.35 -35.76 -17.00
CA ASN A 456 1.73 -35.56 -16.57
C ASN A 456 2.14 -34.14 -16.91
N MET A 457 2.46 -33.32 -15.89
CA MET A 457 2.92 -31.95 -16.09
C MET A 457 4.23 -31.91 -16.87
N PHE A 458 5.09 -32.91 -16.67
CA PHE A 458 6.38 -32.98 -17.34
C PHE A 458 6.43 -34.19 -18.28
N ARG A 459 6.64 -33.93 -19.57
CA ARG A 459 6.81 -35.00 -20.56
C ARG A 459 8.19 -35.64 -20.40
N THR A 460 8.22 -36.97 -20.29
CA THR A 460 9.38 -37.80 -19.91
C THR A 460 10.60 -37.72 -20.84
N ASN A 461 10.53 -37.04 -21.99
CA ASN A 461 11.56 -37.10 -23.04
C ASN A 461 12.24 -35.77 -23.39
N GLU A 462 11.81 -34.63 -22.84
CA GLU A 462 12.22 -33.32 -23.39
C GLU A 462 13.29 -32.57 -22.58
N GLY A 463 13.71 -33.07 -21.42
CA GLY A 463 14.79 -32.46 -20.60
C GLY A 463 14.50 -31.02 -20.13
N GLY A 464 13.36 -30.43 -20.51
CA GLY A 464 12.91 -29.11 -20.13
C GLY A 464 12.13 -29.13 -18.82
N PHE A 465 12.19 -28.02 -18.09
CA PHE A 465 11.44 -27.76 -16.85
C PHE A 465 10.15 -26.99 -17.11
N ASN A 466 9.67 -26.95 -18.35
CA ASN A 466 8.47 -26.24 -18.71
C ASN A 466 7.29 -27.17 -18.46
N PRO A 467 6.48 -26.96 -17.40
CA PRO A 467 5.30 -27.77 -17.19
C PRO A 467 4.31 -27.55 -18.35
N GLU A 468 3.58 -28.61 -18.69
CA GLU A 468 2.50 -28.53 -19.65
C GLU A 468 1.33 -27.74 -19.06
N SER A 469 0.78 -26.84 -19.86
CA SER A 469 -0.43 -26.11 -19.51
C SER A 469 -1.62 -27.07 -19.43
N MET A 470 -2.31 -27.11 -18.28
CA MET A 470 -3.56 -27.86 -18.14
C MET A 470 -4.74 -27.03 -18.66
N PRO A 471 -5.48 -27.50 -19.68
CA PRO A 471 -6.68 -26.80 -20.13
C PRO A 471 -7.79 -26.88 -19.08
N LEU A 472 -8.58 -25.82 -18.90
CA LEU A 472 -9.72 -25.84 -17.99
C LEU A 472 -10.75 -26.89 -18.40
N GLU A 473 -10.92 -27.11 -19.71
CA GLU A 473 -11.76 -28.16 -20.29
C GLU A 473 -11.40 -29.57 -19.80
N LEU A 474 -10.11 -29.82 -19.54
CA LEU A 474 -9.67 -31.12 -19.05
C LEU A 474 -10.18 -31.33 -17.63
N VAL A 475 -9.96 -30.36 -16.73
CA VAL A 475 -10.35 -30.48 -15.32
C VAL A 475 -11.87 -30.44 -15.13
N ALA A 476 -12.58 -29.70 -15.98
CA ALA A 476 -14.03 -29.54 -15.95
C ALA A 476 -14.79 -30.87 -16.16
N ALA A 477 -14.15 -31.86 -16.77
CA ALA A 477 -14.71 -33.19 -16.94
C ALA A 477 -14.74 -34.03 -15.66
N TYR A 478 -13.92 -33.72 -14.64
CA TYR A 478 -13.68 -34.62 -13.50
C TYR A 478 -14.24 -34.12 -12.17
N LYS A 479 -15.04 -34.94 -11.49
CA LYS A 479 -15.56 -34.66 -10.14
C LYS A 479 -14.47 -34.42 -9.11
N MET A 480 -13.29 -35.03 -9.28
CA MET A 480 -12.15 -34.91 -8.38
C MET A 480 -10.82 -34.78 -9.15
N ILE A 481 -9.93 -33.93 -8.66
CA ILE A 481 -8.53 -33.87 -9.04
C ILE A 481 -7.69 -34.36 -7.86
N ILE A 482 -6.75 -35.26 -8.14
CA ILE A 482 -5.70 -35.66 -7.22
C ILE A 482 -4.39 -35.13 -7.78
N TRP A 483 -3.86 -34.07 -7.17
CA TRP A 483 -2.66 -33.39 -7.63
C TRP A 483 -1.46 -33.76 -6.76
N ASN A 484 -0.47 -34.39 -7.39
CA ASN A 484 0.80 -34.74 -6.76
C ASN A 484 1.86 -33.72 -7.13
N THR A 485 2.20 -32.81 -6.22
CA THR A 485 3.21 -31.77 -6.49
C THR A 485 4.60 -32.17 -6.00
N PHE A 486 5.62 -31.82 -6.79
CA PHE A 486 7.01 -31.97 -6.37
C PHE A 486 7.83 -30.72 -6.66
N PHE A 487 7.82 -29.75 -5.73
CA PHE A 487 8.57 -28.50 -5.87
C PHE A 487 9.92 -28.52 -5.15
N PHE A 488 10.97 -28.06 -5.84
CA PHE A 488 12.33 -27.95 -5.29
C PHE A 488 12.99 -26.61 -5.61
N GLY A 489 12.42 -25.52 -5.10
CA GLY A 489 13.09 -24.21 -4.99
C GLY A 489 13.52 -23.57 -6.33
N THR A 490 12.94 -24.00 -7.45
CA THR A 490 13.10 -23.39 -8.77
C THR A 490 11.72 -23.01 -9.27
N SER A 491 11.56 -21.77 -9.73
CA SER A 491 10.33 -21.01 -10.02
C SER A 491 9.33 -21.58 -11.06
N SER A 492 9.21 -22.89 -11.27
CA SER A 492 8.24 -23.46 -12.21
C SER A 492 7.83 -24.90 -11.85
N SER A 493 6.92 -25.04 -10.89
CA SER A 493 6.11 -26.27 -10.76
C SER A 493 4.88 -26.15 -11.64
N GLY A 494 4.36 -27.25 -12.16
CA GLY A 494 3.10 -27.25 -12.88
C GLY A 494 1.93 -26.70 -12.07
N LEU A 495 1.92 -26.95 -10.75
CA LEU A 495 0.92 -26.37 -9.85
C LEU A 495 0.95 -24.84 -9.83
N ASN A 496 2.15 -24.25 -9.76
CA ASN A 496 2.36 -22.80 -9.80
C ASN A 496 1.86 -22.22 -11.13
N ASP A 497 2.34 -22.73 -12.26
CA ASP A 497 1.95 -22.26 -13.60
C ASP A 497 0.44 -22.38 -13.89
N ASN A 498 -0.26 -23.34 -13.27
CA ASN A 498 -1.69 -23.54 -13.52
C ASN A 498 -2.60 -22.82 -12.52
N GLU A 499 -2.14 -22.57 -11.29
CA GLU A 499 -2.94 -21.82 -10.33
C GLU A 499 -2.56 -20.35 -10.27
N PHE A 500 -1.28 -20.03 -10.10
CA PHE A 500 -0.83 -18.64 -9.93
C PHE A 500 -1.00 -17.81 -11.21
N GLU A 501 -0.66 -18.37 -12.37
CA GLU A 501 -0.74 -17.63 -13.65
C GLU A 501 -2.11 -17.75 -14.33
N ARG A 502 -2.90 -18.78 -13.98
CA ARG A 502 -4.08 -19.19 -14.78
C ARG A 502 -5.33 -19.50 -13.97
N HIS A 503 -5.23 -19.61 -12.65
CA HIS A 503 -6.36 -19.84 -11.75
C HIS A 503 -7.22 -21.06 -12.11
N ILE A 504 -6.59 -22.13 -12.63
CA ILE A 504 -7.29 -23.35 -13.06
C ILE A 504 -7.93 -24.07 -11.87
N LEU A 505 -7.24 -24.18 -10.72
CA LEU A 505 -7.77 -24.83 -9.53
C LEU A 505 -8.80 -23.95 -8.84
N THR A 506 -8.59 -22.63 -8.81
CA THR A 506 -9.59 -21.65 -8.35
C THR A 506 -10.90 -21.80 -9.13
N SER A 507 -10.82 -21.81 -10.47
CA SER A 507 -11.99 -22.02 -11.33
C SER A 507 -12.63 -23.38 -11.11
N TYR A 508 -11.82 -24.43 -10.96
CA TYR A 508 -12.29 -25.79 -10.73
C TYR A 508 -13.03 -25.97 -9.40
N ILE A 509 -12.45 -25.49 -8.30
CA ILE A 509 -13.06 -25.58 -6.96
C ILE A 509 -14.28 -24.67 -6.87
N GLY A 510 -14.23 -23.46 -7.45
CA GLY A 510 -15.38 -22.55 -7.53
C GLY A 510 -16.56 -23.08 -8.34
N ALA A 511 -16.32 -24.06 -9.21
CA ALA A 511 -17.37 -24.80 -9.94
C ALA A 511 -17.87 -26.06 -9.17
N GLY A 512 -17.49 -26.23 -7.90
CA GLY A 512 -17.87 -27.38 -7.07
C GLY A 512 -17.00 -28.62 -7.27
N GLY A 513 -15.82 -28.46 -7.88
CA GLY A 513 -14.79 -29.50 -8.00
C GLY A 513 -14.29 -30.00 -6.65
N ARG A 514 -13.51 -31.08 -6.64
CA ARG A 514 -12.97 -31.66 -5.41
C ARG A 514 -11.48 -31.87 -5.58
N LEU A 515 -10.68 -31.33 -4.66
CA LEU A 515 -9.23 -31.36 -4.81
C LEU A 515 -8.60 -32.16 -3.67
N TYR A 516 -7.78 -33.14 -4.03
CA TYR A 516 -6.80 -33.74 -3.14
C TYR A 516 -5.41 -33.32 -3.60
N LEU A 517 -4.83 -32.35 -2.91
CA LEU A 517 -3.49 -31.85 -3.15
C LEU A 517 -2.52 -32.48 -2.15
N TYR A 518 -1.49 -33.16 -2.64
CA TYR A 518 -0.43 -33.72 -1.81
C TYR A 518 0.94 -33.60 -2.47
N GLY A 519 2.00 -33.69 -1.67
CA GLY A 519 3.37 -33.73 -2.19
C GLY A 519 4.34 -32.82 -1.45
N SER A 520 5.41 -32.40 -2.11
CA SER A 520 6.40 -31.50 -1.52
C SER A 520 6.12 -30.05 -1.90
N SER A 521 5.83 -29.25 -0.89
CA SER A 521 5.56 -27.82 -0.98
C SER A 521 4.34 -27.34 -1.78
N PRO A 522 3.15 -27.94 -1.58
CA PRO A 522 1.93 -27.47 -2.25
C PRO A 522 1.58 -26.01 -1.99
N ILE A 523 1.78 -25.49 -0.77
CA ILE A 523 1.47 -24.09 -0.48
C ILE A 523 2.50 -23.16 -1.12
N GLY A 524 3.79 -23.51 -1.04
CA GLY A 524 4.84 -22.76 -1.72
C GLY A 524 4.58 -22.63 -3.23
N CYS A 525 4.09 -23.69 -3.88
CA CYS A 525 3.68 -23.64 -5.29
C CYS A 525 2.50 -22.69 -5.54
N LEU A 526 1.46 -22.79 -4.71
CA LEU A 526 0.23 -22.00 -4.86
C LEU A 526 0.47 -20.50 -4.60
N ALA A 527 1.47 -20.15 -3.80
CA ALA A 527 1.78 -18.78 -3.43
C ALA A 527 2.51 -17.98 -4.53
N GLY A 528 2.82 -18.57 -5.68
CA GLY A 528 3.52 -17.85 -6.77
C GLY A 528 5.03 -17.71 -6.56
N ASP A 529 5.49 -17.81 -5.32
CA ASP A 529 6.77 -17.25 -4.94
C ASP A 529 7.93 -18.25 -5.05
N ASN A 530 9.15 -17.73 -5.19
CA ASN A 530 10.36 -18.49 -4.93
C ASN A 530 10.44 -18.76 -3.43
N PHE A 531 9.62 -19.71 -2.95
CA PHE A 531 9.60 -20.16 -1.57
C PHE A 531 11.01 -20.52 -1.14
N ASN A 532 11.69 -19.56 -0.52
CA ASN A 532 13.04 -19.74 -0.05
C ASN A 532 12.88 -20.63 1.18
N TYR A 533 13.23 -21.91 1.02
CA TYR A 533 13.26 -22.97 2.03
C TYR A 533 14.16 -22.65 3.26
N GLY A 534 14.46 -21.38 3.54
CA GLY A 534 15.25 -20.93 4.68
C GLY A 534 14.69 -19.69 5.39
N GLY A 535 13.55 -19.11 4.98
CA GLY A 535 12.96 -17.90 5.58
C GLY A 535 11.95 -18.16 6.71
N ASP A 536 11.42 -17.08 7.32
CA ASP A 536 10.49 -17.07 8.46
C ASP A 536 9.07 -17.65 8.16
N GLY A 537 8.87 -18.24 6.97
CA GLY A 537 7.59 -18.73 6.46
C GLY A 537 6.86 -17.67 5.62
N LEU A 538 5.94 -18.13 4.77
CA LEU A 538 4.98 -17.27 4.08
C LEU A 538 3.90 -16.89 5.10
N CYS A 539 3.75 -15.61 5.40
CA CYS A 539 2.77 -15.11 6.37
C CYS A 539 1.83 -14.08 5.70
N PRO A 540 0.50 -14.18 5.90
CA PRO A 540 -0.46 -13.34 5.20
C PRO A 540 -0.45 -11.87 5.64
N ASP A 541 0.10 -11.52 6.81
CA ASP A 541 0.19 -10.12 7.27
C ASP A 541 1.12 -10.03 8.48
N VAL A 542 2.38 -9.67 8.27
CA VAL A 542 3.25 -9.27 9.39
C VAL A 542 3.25 -7.74 9.42
N PRO A 543 2.78 -7.07 10.50
CA PRO A 543 2.83 -5.62 10.60
C PRO A 543 4.26 -5.11 10.33
N GLY A 544 4.43 -4.37 9.24
CA GLY A 544 5.73 -3.88 8.76
C GLY A 544 6.37 -4.65 7.60
N ALA A 545 5.73 -5.71 7.08
CA ALA A 545 6.06 -6.24 5.75
C ALA A 545 5.42 -5.33 4.69
N ASP A 546 6.18 -5.03 3.63
CA ASP A 546 5.70 -4.16 2.55
C ASP A 546 4.58 -4.82 1.72
N GLU A 547 4.52 -6.16 1.68
CA GLU A 547 3.48 -6.93 1.00
C GLU A 547 3.14 -8.23 1.78
N PRO A 548 1.87 -8.67 1.79
CA PRO A 548 1.47 -9.96 2.36
C PRO A 548 2.04 -11.12 1.52
N ALA A 549 2.37 -12.26 2.14
CA ALA A 549 3.01 -13.38 1.44
C ALA A 549 2.09 -14.07 0.41
N TRP A 550 0.79 -13.86 0.50
CA TRP A 550 -0.19 -14.16 -0.53
C TRP A 550 -1.31 -13.13 -0.41
N ASP A 551 -1.92 -12.75 -1.53
CA ASP A 551 -3.02 -11.80 -1.54
C ASP A 551 -4.32 -12.42 -1.01
N ASP A 552 -5.29 -11.57 -0.71
CA ASP A 552 -6.62 -11.91 -0.23
C ASP A 552 -7.52 -12.56 -1.30
N GLU A 553 -6.99 -12.81 -2.49
CA GLU A 553 -7.68 -13.49 -3.59
C GLU A 553 -7.01 -14.80 -4.00
N SER A 554 -5.81 -15.07 -3.49
CA SER A 554 -5.02 -16.23 -3.79
C SER A 554 -5.81 -17.50 -3.50
N PHE A 555 -5.47 -18.59 -4.19
CA PHE A 555 -6.07 -19.89 -3.89
C PHE A 555 -5.99 -20.23 -2.40
N ILE A 556 -4.87 -19.87 -1.78
CA ILE A 556 -4.58 -20.12 -0.36
C ILE A 556 -5.55 -19.37 0.54
N TRP A 557 -5.78 -18.09 0.26
CA TRP A 557 -6.70 -17.30 1.06
C TRP A 557 -8.15 -17.69 0.76
N THR A 558 -8.53 -17.65 -0.51
CA THR A 558 -9.90 -17.85 -0.97
C THR A 558 -10.39 -19.25 -0.65
N PHE A 559 -9.62 -20.31 -0.96
CA PHE A 559 -10.11 -21.69 -0.90
C PHE A 559 -9.58 -22.55 0.24
N LEU A 560 -8.50 -22.14 0.89
CA LEU A 560 -7.96 -22.86 2.04
C LEU A 560 -8.19 -22.11 3.36
N HIS A 561 -8.58 -20.83 3.31
CA HIS A 561 -8.75 -19.96 4.47
C HIS A 561 -7.52 -19.97 5.40
N LEU A 562 -6.31 -20.08 4.83
CA LEU A 562 -5.09 -20.10 5.63
C LEU A 562 -4.74 -18.67 6.06
N THR A 563 -5.02 -18.38 7.33
CA THR A 563 -4.75 -17.09 7.99
C THR A 563 -3.42 -17.08 8.74
N ASN A 564 -2.80 -18.25 8.96
CA ASN A 564 -1.52 -18.37 9.62
C ASN A 564 -0.39 -18.64 8.62
N CYS A 565 0.85 -18.52 9.10
CA CYS A 565 2.00 -18.72 8.24
C CYS A 565 2.16 -20.19 7.82
N VAL A 566 2.71 -20.41 6.65
CA VAL A 566 3.18 -21.73 6.22
C VAL A 566 4.69 -21.69 6.11
N THR A 567 5.36 -22.62 6.76
CA THR A 567 6.83 -22.71 6.74
C THR A 567 7.28 -24.10 6.34
N GLY A 568 8.30 -24.16 5.50
CA GLY A 568 8.98 -25.40 5.15
C GLY A 568 10.03 -25.75 6.20
N THR A 569 10.98 -26.62 5.85
CA THR A 569 12.14 -26.83 6.70
C THR A 569 12.92 -25.53 6.88
N SER A 570 12.97 -25.00 8.10
CA SER A 570 13.86 -23.88 8.39
C SER A 570 15.31 -24.35 8.33
N GLY A 571 16.14 -23.80 7.44
CA GLY A 571 17.58 -23.90 7.68
C GLY A 571 18.52 -23.61 6.52
N THR A 572 18.86 -22.34 6.32
CA THR A 572 20.26 -21.99 6.05
C THR A 572 21.05 -22.12 7.36
N GLY A 573 21.46 -23.34 7.76
CA GLY A 573 22.23 -23.56 9.00
C GLY A 573 22.25 -25.01 9.55
N GLN A 574 22.91 -25.20 10.70
CA GLN A 574 23.11 -26.51 11.36
C GLN A 574 21.84 -27.13 12.00
N GLN A 575 20.67 -26.49 11.91
CA GLN A 575 19.41 -26.92 12.55
C GLN A 575 18.32 -27.21 11.51
N ILE A 576 18.55 -28.23 10.67
CA ILE A 576 17.47 -28.74 9.82
C ILE A 576 16.61 -29.69 10.65
N ASP A 577 15.34 -29.34 10.77
CA ASP A 577 14.31 -30.17 11.34
C ASP A 577 13.83 -31.15 10.26
N GLY A 578 14.01 -32.45 10.49
CA GLY A 578 13.57 -33.48 9.56
C GLY A 578 12.24 -34.08 10.00
N TRP A 579 11.34 -34.24 9.04
CA TRP A 579 10.11 -35.00 9.20
C TRP A 579 10.44 -36.49 9.31
N VAL A 580 9.98 -37.14 10.38
CA VAL A 580 10.17 -38.58 10.63
C VAL A 580 8.88 -39.38 10.65
N GLY A 581 7.75 -38.68 10.65
CA GLY A 581 6.42 -39.24 10.59
C GLY A 581 5.37 -38.19 10.91
N SER A 582 4.12 -38.56 10.83
CA SER A 582 2.98 -37.72 11.11
C SER A 582 2.07 -38.48 12.05
N LYS A 583 1.66 -37.83 13.13
CA LYS A 583 0.68 -38.39 14.07
C LYS A 583 -0.71 -37.97 13.62
N SER A 584 -1.62 -38.93 13.48
CA SER A 584 -3.00 -38.55 13.23
C SER A 584 -3.64 -37.94 14.47
N VAL A 585 -4.40 -36.87 14.27
CA VAL A 585 -5.30 -36.33 15.30
C VAL A 585 -6.73 -36.83 15.14
N HIS A 586 -7.02 -37.52 14.04
CA HIS A 586 -8.33 -38.07 13.72
C HIS A 586 -8.34 -39.60 13.90
N PRO A 587 -9.27 -40.17 14.68
CA PRO A 587 -9.20 -41.60 15.07
C PRO A 587 -9.36 -42.59 13.92
N LEU A 588 -9.86 -42.15 12.76
CA LEU A 588 -10.04 -42.98 11.56
C LEU A 588 -8.85 -42.98 10.60
N TYR A 589 -7.84 -42.15 10.88
CA TYR A 589 -6.63 -42.04 10.07
C TYR A 589 -5.45 -42.72 10.79
N PRO A 590 -4.65 -43.53 10.10
CA PRO A 590 -3.48 -44.17 10.71
C PRO A 590 -2.36 -43.16 10.92
N ASP A 591 -1.51 -43.39 11.93
CA ASP A 591 -0.21 -42.73 12.01
C ASP A 591 0.64 -43.09 10.78
N LEU A 592 1.43 -42.13 10.31
CA LEU A 592 2.27 -42.27 9.13
C LEU A 592 3.73 -42.15 9.54
N ASP A 593 4.45 -43.26 9.64
CA ASP A 593 5.87 -43.23 9.96
C ASP A 593 6.73 -43.44 8.69
N LEU A 594 7.92 -42.81 8.68
CA LEU A 594 8.90 -43.04 7.62
C LEU A 594 9.31 -44.52 7.55
N ASN A 595 9.42 -45.05 6.33
CA ASN A 595 9.99 -46.36 6.10
C ASN A 595 11.51 -46.30 6.30
N THR A 596 11.95 -46.57 7.53
CA THR A 596 13.36 -46.47 7.92
C THR A 596 14.33 -47.39 7.16
N SER A 597 13.82 -48.42 6.48
CA SER A 597 14.64 -49.26 5.59
C SER A 597 15.05 -48.56 4.30
N VAL A 598 14.24 -47.57 3.87
CA VAL A 598 14.47 -46.74 2.68
C VAL A 598 15.01 -45.36 3.09
N TRP A 599 14.41 -44.79 4.12
CA TRP A 599 14.69 -43.46 4.66
C TRP A 599 15.09 -43.58 6.12
N ASN A 600 16.36 -43.91 6.37
CA ASN A 600 16.84 -44.00 7.75
C ASN A 600 17.15 -42.58 8.28
N PRO A 601 16.28 -41.98 9.12
CA PRO A 601 16.52 -40.64 9.63
C PRO A 601 17.74 -40.58 10.56
N TRP A 602 18.24 -41.74 11.00
CA TRP A 602 19.35 -41.89 11.94
C TRP A 602 20.69 -42.14 11.27
N ARG A 603 20.74 -42.31 9.94
CA ARG A 603 21.99 -42.61 9.24
C ARG A 603 22.77 -41.32 8.97
N PRO A 604 23.98 -41.15 9.51
CA PRO A 604 24.86 -40.04 9.12
C PRO A 604 25.13 -40.13 7.62
N ARG A 605 24.90 -39.04 6.87
CA ARG A 605 25.49 -38.92 5.53
C ARG A 605 27.01 -38.86 5.69
N VAL A 606 27.73 -39.53 4.79
CA VAL A 606 29.19 -39.51 4.76
C VAL A 606 29.62 -38.26 3.95
N GLY A 607 30.20 -37.24 4.58
CA GLY A 607 30.72 -36.01 3.95
C GLY A 607 30.14 -34.69 4.50
N ASP A 608 30.44 -33.54 3.87
CA ASP A 608 30.01 -32.18 4.25
C ASP A 608 28.51 -31.88 3.97
N GLY A 609 27.66 -32.91 3.88
CA GLY A 609 26.24 -32.78 3.51
C GLY A 609 25.28 -32.69 4.70
N LEU A 610 24.15 -31.99 4.50
CA LEU A 610 23.03 -31.78 5.44
C LEU A 610 22.51 -33.09 6.13
N PRO A 611 21.86 -32.98 7.32
CA PRO A 611 22.01 -33.91 8.43
C PRO A 611 21.07 -35.12 8.49
N VAL A 612 21.43 -36.02 9.41
CA VAL A 612 20.58 -36.92 10.21
C VAL A 612 19.33 -36.16 10.68
N GLY A 613 18.11 -36.71 10.58
CA GLY A 613 16.92 -36.07 11.13
C GLY A 613 15.57 -36.40 10.47
N GLY A 614 15.54 -37.01 9.28
CA GLY A 614 14.30 -37.23 8.53
C GLY A 614 14.37 -36.69 7.12
N THR A 615 13.22 -36.49 6.49
CA THR A 615 13.14 -35.80 5.19
C THR A 615 12.79 -34.33 5.37
N VAL A 616 13.18 -33.50 4.40
CA VAL A 616 12.95 -32.05 4.39
C VAL A 616 11.79 -31.63 3.50
N TRP A 617 11.05 -32.60 2.95
CA TRP A 617 10.02 -32.32 1.95
C TRP A 617 8.66 -32.23 2.61
N PHE A 618 8.48 -31.18 3.40
CA PHE A 618 7.22 -30.90 4.01
C PHE A 618 7.03 -29.40 4.25
N GLU A 619 5.78 -29.00 4.41
CA GLU A 619 5.41 -27.71 4.97
C GLU A 619 4.54 -27.92 6.20
N VAL A 620 4.58 -26.96 7.11
CA VAL A 620 3.70 -26.92 8.26
C VAL A 620 2.98 -25.59 8.35
N TYR A 621 1.72 -25.71 8.76
CA TYR A 621 0.89 -24.57 9.13
C TYR A 621 1.24 -24.13 10.54
N LYS A 622 1.67 -22.88 10.72
CA LYS A 622 2.23 -22.35 11.96
C LYS A 622 1.69 -20.94 12.23
N ASN A 623 1.27 -20.70 13.46
CA ASN A 623 0.94 -19.36 13.92
C ASN A 623 2.22 -18.50 14.06
N SER A 624 2.16 -17.24 13.58
CA SER A 624 3.28 -16.29 13.54
C SER A 624 3.87 -15.98 14.93
N ARG A 625 3.11 -16.17 16.02
CA ARG A 625 3.50 -15.80 17.39
C ARG A 625 3.19 -16.82 18.49
N SER A 626 2.47 -17.92 18.21
CA SER A 626 2.09 -18.91 19.24
C SER A 626 2.04 -20.35 18.70
N ILE A 627 1.97 -21.36 19.59
CA ILE A 627 1.81 -22.78 19.22
C ILE A 627 0.34 -23.12 18.93
N ALA A 628 -0.63 -22.34 19.44
CA ALA A 628 -2.04 -22.61 19.25
C ALA A 628 -2.51 -22.03 17.91
N ILE A 629 -2.80 -22.92 16.96
CA ILE A 629 -3.51 -22.59 15.74
C ILE A 629 -4.97 -22.39 16.11
N GLN A 630 -5.51 -21.24 15.74
CA GLN A 630 -6.93 -20.99 15.93
C GLN A 630 -7.69 -21.93 14.97
N PRO A 631 -8.71 -22.66 15.44
CA PRO A 631 -9.56 -23.41 14.55
C PRO A 631 -10.27 -22.42 13.62
N GLU A 632 -10.11 -22.61 12.32
CA GLU A 632 -10.87 -21.85 11.31
C GLU A 632 -12.15 -22.62 10.97
N PRO A 633 -13.30 -21.92 10.81
CA PRO A 633 -14.52 -22.56 10.35
C PRO A 633 -14.28 -23.36 9.05
N GLY A 634 -14.82 -24.58 8.98
CA GLY A 634 -14.69 -25.46 7.81
C GLY A 634 -13.34 -26.17 7.67
N MET A 635 -12.32 -25.81 8.46
CA MET A 635 -10.98 -26.39 8.38
C MET A 635 -10.70 -27.39 9.51
N ASP A 636 -10.38 -28.63 9.14
CA ASP A 636 -9.95 -29.68 10.07
C ASP A 636 -8.45 -29.97 9.93
N THR A 637 -7.75 -30.11 11.06
CA THR A 637 -6.42 -30.73 11.08
C THR A 637 -6.57 -32.24 11.15
N LEU A 638 -5.84 -32.97 10.30
CA LEU A 638 -5.85 -34.45 10.31
C LEU A 638 -4.54 -35.06 10.80
N TYR A 639 -3.43 -34.38 10.52
CA TYR A 639 -2.11 -34.83 10.90
C TYR A 639 -1.30 -33.70 11.50
N VAL A 640 -0.56 -34.03 12.55
CA VAL A 640 0.48 -33.17 13.11
C VAL A 640 1.85 -33.80 12.89
N LEU A 641 2.84 -32.94 12.71
CA LEU A 641 4.20 -33.30 12.38
C LEU A 641 4.89 -34.03 13.56
N LYS A 642 5.55 -35.16 13.27
CA LYS A 642 6.61 -35.74 14.13
C LYS A 642 7.97 -35.40 13.52
N THR A 643 8.86 -34.78 14.29
CA THR A 643 10.19 -34.35 13.82
C THR A 643 11.32 -34.71 14.77
N PHE A 644 12.50 -34.87 14.19
CA PHE A 644 13.75 -34.75 14.93
C PHE A 644 14.64 -33.69 14.29
N ASN A 645 15.38 -32.97 15.13
CA ASN A 645 16.50 -32.16 14.68
C ASN A 645 17.74 -33.04 14.44
N TYR A 646 18.83 -32.42 13.97
CA TYR A 646 20.12 -33.08 13.74
C TYR A 646 20.74 -33.81 14.94
N GLN A 647 20.28 -33.52 16.15
CA GLN A 647 20.73 -34.17 17.39
C GLN A 647 19.83 -35.34 17.80
N GLY A 648 18.81 -35.68 17.01
CA GLY A 648 17.80 -36.68 17.37
C GLY A 648 16.84 -36.22 18.47
N VAL A 649 16.78 -34.91 18.73
CA VAL A 649 15.87 -34.30 19.70
C VAL A 649 14.64 -33.79 18.95
N GLN A 650 13.48 -33.91 19.59
CA GLN A 650 12.21 -33.38 19.08
C GLN A 650 12.39 -31.91 18.65
N SER A 651 12.00 -31.59 17.42
CA SER A 651 12.17 -30.23 16.90
C SER A 651 11.08 -29.28 17.40
N ARG A 652 11.33 -27.98 17.25
CA ARG A 652 10.35 -26.93 17.56
C ARG A 652 9.10 -26.99 16.68
N LEU A 653 9.12 -27.75 15.59
CA LEU A 653 8.00 -27.94 14.67
C LEU A 653 7.15 -29.18 15.00
N GLU A 654 7.51 -29.97 16.02
CA GLU A 654 6.65 -31.09 16.41
C GLU A 654 5.27 -30.59 16.87
N GLY A 655 4.22 -31.25 16.40
CA GLY A 655 2.84 -30.99 16.79
C GLY A 655 2.16 -29.95 15.92
N TYR A 656 2.88 -29.32 14.99
CA TYR A 656 2.26 -28.43 14.02
C TYR A 656 1.50 -29.21 12.94
N PRO A 657 0.34 -28.73 12.48
CA PRO A 657 -0.42 -29.34 11.39
C PRO A 657 0.39 -29.43 10.11
N ILE A 658 0.36 -30.62 9.52
CA ILE A 658 1.01 -30.97 8.25
C ILE A 658 -0.01 -31.52 7.23
N THR A 659 -1.27 -31.68 7.65
CA THR A 659 -2.40 -32.01 6.77
C THR A 659 -3.65 -31.33 7.29
N LEU A 660 -4.30 -30.64 6.36
CA LEU A 660 -5.52 -29.90 6.56
C LEU A 660 -6.55 -30.41 5.56
N ARG A 661 -7.82 -30.28 5.90
CA ARG A 661 -8.90 -30.40 4.93
C ARG A 661 -9.89 -29.28 5.17
N TYR A 662 -10.49 -28.82 4.09
CA TYR A 662 -11.44 -27.73 4.10
C TYR A 662 -12.72 -28.13 3.37
N GLN A 663 -13.84 -27.83 4.00
CA GLN A 663 -15.17 -27.93 3.41
C GLN A 663 -15.94 -26.65 3.70
N SER A 664 -16.58 -26.11 2.67
CA SER A 664 -17.43 -24.93 2.74
C SER A 664 -18.41 -24.98 3.90
N THR A 665 -18.49 -23.85 4.59
CA THR A 665 -19.44 -23.61 5.67
C THR A 665 -20.76 -23.05 5.11
N PRO A 666 -21.85 -23.10 5.89
CA PRO A 666 -23.09 -22.41 5.52
C PRO A 666 -22.90 -20.91 5.24
N GLU A 667 -21.94 -20.28 5.92
CA GLU A 667 -21.55 -18.89 5.70
C GLU A 667 -20.93 -18.69 4.30
N ASP A 668 -20.09 -19.61 3.85
CA ASP A 668 -19.50 -19.58 2.50
C ASP A 668 -20.59 -19.74 1.43
N SER A 669 -21.52 -20.68 1.64
CA SER A 669 -22.68 -20.82 0.76
C SER A 669 -23.54 -19.56 0.71
N ALA A 670 -23.73 -18.88 1.85
CA ALA A 670 -24.51 -17.64 1.92
C ALA A 670 -23.83 -16.47 1.20
N LEU A 671 -22.50 -16.47 1.14
CA LEU A 671 -21.69 -15.50 0.41
C LEU A 671 -21.55 -15.84 -1.09
N GLY A 672 -22.14 -16.95 -1.56
CA GLY A 672 -22.01 -17.40 -2.94
C GLY A 672 -20.61 -17.92 -3.28
N ILE A 673 -19.80 -18.15 -2.25
CA ILE A 673 -18.47 -18.75 -2.35
C ILE A 673 -18.53 -20.20 -1.86
N ASP A 674 -19.66 -20.91 -2.02
CA ASP A 674 -19.69 -22.35 -1.73
C ASP A 674 -18.64 -23.05 -2.60
N GLN A 675 -17.65 -23.60 -1.94
CA GLN A 675 -16.50 -24.22 -2.55
C GLN A 675 -16.69 -25.73 -2.61
N GLY A 676 -15.86 -26.33 -3.44
CA GLY A 676 -15.55 -27.74 -3.35
C GLY A 676 -15.07 -28.23 -1.97
N ARG A 677 -14.63 -29.48 -1.96
CA ARG A 677 -13.83 -30.00 -0.83
C ARG A 677 -12.37 -30.00 -1.22
N VAL A 678 -11.52 -29.52 -0.31
CA VAL A 678 -10.07 -29.53 -0.50
C VAL A 678 -9.43 -30.36 0.61
N PHE A 679 -8.58 -31.30 0.23
CA PHE A 679 -7.71 -32.03 1.13
C PHE A 679 -6.28 -31.66 0.81
N LEU A 680 -5.58 -31.07 1.77
CA LEU A 680 -4.23 -30.56 1.62
C LEU A 680 -3.27 -31.37 2.50
N GLN A 681 -2.39 -32.13 1.87
CA GLN A 681 -1.34 -32.88 2.53
C GLN A 681 0.03 -32.30 2.17
N MET A 682 0.64 -31.59 3.11
CA MET A 682 1.88 -30.85 2.89
C MET A 682 3.13 -31.73 3.00
N PHE A 683 3.05 -33.00 2.59
CA PHE A 683 4.17 -33.94 2.52
C PHE A 683 3.90 -35.07 1.52
N PRO A 684 4.94 -35.67 0.92
CA PRO A 684 4.80 -36.79 0.00
C PRO A 684 4.62 -38.12 0.74
N PHE A 685 3.87 -39.07 0.16
CA PHE A 685 3.71 -40.42 0.72
C PHE A 685 4.91 -41.33 0.50
N PHE A 686 5.71 -41.09 -0.55
CA PHE A 686 6.80 -41.97 -0.96
C PHE A 686 7.78 -42.36 0.17
N PRO A 687 8.09 -41.47 1.14
CA PRO A 687 8.97 -41.84 2.25
C PRO A 687 8.32 -42.74 3.32
N CYS A 688 6.99 -42.88 3.34
CA CYS A 688 6.25 -43.63 4.36
C CYS A 688 6.20 -45.14 4.11
N HIS A 689 5.77 -45.88 5.13
CA HIS A 689 5.31 -47.25 4.95
C HIS A 689 4.07 -47.30 4.04
N GLU A 690 4.11 -48.14 3.00
CA GLU A 690 3.08 -48.20 1.96
C GLU A 690 1.68 -48.55 2.51
N GLY A 691 1.59 -49.44 3.50
CA GLY A 691 0.30 -49.84 4.10
C GLY A 691 -0.45 -48.66 4.73
N PRO A 692 0.11 -48.02 5.77
CA PRO A 692 -0.48 -46.82 6.38
C PRO A 692 -0.70 -45.68 5.38
N ALA A 693 0.21 -45.46 4.44
CA ALA A 693 0.05 -44.45 3.40
C ALA A 693 -1.16 -44.72 2.50
N THR A 694 -1.35 -45.97 2.06
CA THR A 694 -2.50 -46.39 1.25
C THR A 694 -3.81 -46.22 2.02
N GLU A 695 -3.83 -46.58 3.30
CA GLU A 695 -5.01 -46.42 4.15
C GLU A 695 -5.35 -44.94 4.35
N ALA A 696 -4.37 -44.08 4.65
CA ALA A 696 -4.56 -42.64 4.77
C ALA A 696 -5.07 -42.00 3.47
N ALA A 697 -4.46 -42.33 2.33
CA ALA A 697 -4.91 -41.86 1.02
C ALA A 697 -6.34 -42.32 0.70
N THR A 698 -6.69 -43.56 1.05
CA THR A 698 -8.05 -44.09 0.90
C THR A 698 -9.07 -43.29 1.69
N LYS A 699 -8.76 -42.96 2.95
CA LYS A 699 -9.63 -42.13 3.78
C LYS A 699 -9.74 -40.70 3.25
N ALA A 700 -8.63 -40.11 2.81
CA ALA A 700 -8.61 -38.81 2.15
C ALA A 700 -9.50 -38.78 0.91
N ILE A 701 -9.32 -39.71 -0.02
CA ILE A 701 -10.13 -39.82 -1.24
C ILE A 701 -11.60 -40.06 -0.91
N THR A 702 -11.90 -40.93 0.06
CA THR A 702 -13.28 -41.21 0.50
C THR A 702 -13.94 -39.93 1.03
N TRP A 703 -13.24 -39.17 1.87
CA TRP A 703 -13.75 -37.91 2.39
C TRP A 703 -13.91 -36.86 1.28
N VAL A 704 -12.92 -36.70 0.40
CA VAL A 704 -13.00 -35.77 -0.74
C VAL A 704 -14.17 -36.12 -1.65
N MET A 705 -14.49 -37.40 -1.84
CA MET A 705 -15.58 -37.88 -2.70
C MET A 705 -16.96 -37.91 -2.04
N THR A 706 -17.05 -38.19 -0.75
CA THR A 706 -18.33 -38.42 -0.07
C THR A 706 -18.66 -37.35 0.96
N GLY A 707 -17.64 -36.67 1.51
CA GLY A 707 -17.75 -35.73 2.63
C GLY A 707 -17.85 -36.43 3.96
N ARG A 708 -17.50 -37.72 4.02
CA ARG A 708 -17.61 -38.56 5.20
C ARG A 708 -16.32 -39.34 5.42
N ASP A 709 -15.98 -39.48 6.69
CA ASP A 709 -14.93 -40.37 7.14
C ASP A 709 -15.53 -41.77 7.36
N GLU A 710 -15.67 -42.54 6.27
CA GLU A 710 -16.17 -43.93 6.28
C GLU A 710 -15.02 -44.94 6.25
#